data_AF-A0AAU6NEI7-F1
#
_entry.id   AF-A0AAU6NEI7-F1
#
_cell.length_a   1.000
_cell.length_b   1.000
_cell.length_c   1.000
_cell.angle_alpha   90.00
_cell.angle_beta   90.00
_cell.angle_gamma   90.00
#
_symmetry.space_group_name_H-M   'P 1'
#
loop_
_entity.id
_entity.type
_entity.pdbx_description
1 polymer ?
#
loop_
_entity_poly.entity_id
_entity_poly.type
_entity_poly.pdbx_seq_one_letter_code
_entity_poly.pdbx_strand_id
1 'polypeptide(L)'
;MKICYPIRNTSGQEFRSPDEVMRLVDGEAHGTWLLGTNGLWHGGIHISDVSSPFSALNPDALNTGEPEPIRFMADGTVVAYRLNKEHLTAPYCGQQLRYSSSFVLVKSLCRPDPQKEKSWLEFYSLYMHLAPVSDYPASPCYKVRDGHSGILLRQYKNGQNGLPEGAPDNGEAGTYPAPAKANKSLKAGDRFVSSRTGRFYVTRNGQTTLTTFGLVRLLKDNVPGKEQYWVTLDPALMEPAGEIQGLMPAWMQRAKQKGAFDSVELTGETEEWQVSAGAPVGFMGCTESPAEGNKPVDKEWFVHLEVLSTDTRMPGFLANPEGVTGDKKSVLVSKGKNLFIRQDAAGQPAFTPTSARLGAQCLLTRDAATPVADGSRNWWYKVTGSGWLPQSDVEDVNQYDLLKLGFQALEEESGGDVMDSPYEGWVPQAFNAVSRSAEQGADYQYSQVPPFYRGLMAEMDSNHDGKLTAEEIRQALAVRDPLVKNVVNRLVVKHHSEWSKGRSTGRWEGFYQDLDPLAVKYCEKWQADLEWMSRVPPFDKDEAVWHFHPVVFLDAIGQKRNKEIIFPFKVKPKNDIEGVWKRYYWAASLTDSNASQAIFGRNRSRGNRKHAARDLYSEPLTEIVAVSNGIVRSISHYYFGTWQITIEHTTNDGRHFYIRYGEVDPQSIVFGNGEKVQQGTVIAKTGLMIDPSTRRHPNIIPGQVVYMLHFEYYPGNETLPPPNNTPTPPFQRRNDLQDPIDILREGYNNTFCNENNDTESRSAISELTVSDMGKAFIKEWESFRSTAYNDSEGFCSIGYGHLIARARCEDISLPEEFRNGITNSKADELFESRLSNYIKELKASVSTDLYQYEFDALISLLFNMGRMSKAPQLTLKLNQANYEGAANEFLDITNGGVSGLVTRRQKERNLFLTGAYDFSR
;
A
#
# COMPACT_ATOMS: atom_id res chain seq x y z
N MET A 1 -18.35 11.35 -6.39
CA MET A 1 -17.13 11.86 -7.04
C MET A 1 -16.09 10.74 -7.06
N LYS A 2 -15.28 10.63 -8.12
CA LYS A 2 -14.17 9.69 -8.18
C LYS A 2 -13.02 10.21 -7.33
N ILE A 3 -12.51 9.38 -6.42
CA ILE A 3 -11.36 9.70 -5.57
C ILE A 3 -10.29 8.62 -5.73
N CYS A 4 -9.04 9.04 -5.79
CA CYS A 4 -7.86 8.18 -5.86
C CYS A 4 -6.87 8.58 -4.76
N TYR A 5 -6.02 7.64 -4.34
CA TYR A 5 -4.92 7.99 -3.44
C TYR A 5 -3.77 8.67 -4.20
N PRO A 6 -3.01 9.57 -3.54
CA PRO A 6 -1.98 10.35 -4.20
C PRO A 6 -0.79 9.52 -4.68
N ILE A 7 -0.58 8.33 -4.10
CA ILE A 7 0.49 7.38 -4.44
C ILE A 7 -0.07 5.98 -4.70
N ARG A 8 0.77 5.10 -5.25
CA ARG A 8 0.52 3.67 -5.44
C ARG A 8 1.42 2.87 -4.50
N ASN A 9 1.10 1.59 -4.29
CA ASN A 9 1.97 0.72 -3.51
C ASN A 9 3.25 0.36 -4.28
N THR A 10 4.21 -0.29 -3.62
CA THR A 10 5.50 -0.67 -4.20
C THR A 10 5.42 -1.62 -5.41
N SER A 11 4.25 -2.18 -5.70
CA SER A 11 3.97 -2.99 -6.90
C SER A 11 3.27 -2.20 -8.01
N GLY A 12 3.13 -0.87 -7.87
CA GLY A 12 2.44 0.01 -8.81
C GLY A 12 0.91 -0.14 -8.80
N GLN A 13 0.33 -0.72 -7.76
CA GLN A 13 -1.13 -0.93 -7.64
C GLN A 13 -1.78 0.13 -6.74
N GLU A 14 -3.09 0.33 -6.91
CA GLU A 14 -3.88 1.14 -5.96
C GLU A 14 -3.87 0.50 -4.57
N PHE A 15 -3.75 1.31 -3.52
CA PHE A 15 -4.04 0.83 -2.17
C PHE A 15 -5.51 0.46 -2.05
N ARG A 16 -5.84 -0.47 -1.16
CA ARG A 16 -7.17 -1.07 -1.07
C ARG A 16 -8.06 -0.37 -0.07
N SER A 17 -7.47 0.22 0.97
CA SER A 17 -8.17 0.92 2.05
C SER A 17 -7.43 2.21 2.42
N PRO A 18 -8.11 3.15 3.09
CA PRO A 18 -7.44 4.35 3.61
C PRO A 18 -6.40 3.98 4.66
N ASP A 19 -6.61 2.90 5.42
CA ASP A 19 -5.67 2.45 6.45
C ASP A 19 -4.30 2.06 5.87
N GLU A 20 -4.26 1.41 4.69
CA GLU A 20 -2.99 1.07 4.04
C GLU A 20 -2.16 2.32 3.71
N VAL A 21 -2.82 3.39 3.23
CA VAL A 21 -2.14 4.67 2.94
C VAL A 21 -1.76 5.37 4.23
N MET A 22 -2.66 5.38 5.21
CA MET A 22 -2.40 6.03 6.49
C MET A 22 -1.22 5.41 7.22
N ARG A 23 -0.96 4.10 7.11
CA ARG A 23 0.25 3.49 7.69
C ARG A 23 1.55 4.08 7.13
N LEU A 24 1.56 4.46 5.86
CA LEU A 24 2.71 5.12 5.23
C LEU A 24 2.81 6.56 5.71
N VAL A 25 1.71 7.31 5.67
CA VAL A 25 1.64 8.70 6.13
C VAL A 25 2.04 8.83 7.60
N ASP A 26 1.57 7.94 8.46
CA ASP A 26 1.93 7.92 9.89
C ASP A 26 3.42 7.58 10.12
N GLY A 27 4.05 6.94 9.13
CA GLY A 27 5.46 6.55 9.13
C GLY A 27 6.41 7.67 8.68
N GLU A 28 5.89 8.78 8.15
CA GLU A 28 6.68 9.93 7.74
C GLU A 28 7.37 10.58 8.93
N ALA A 29 8.60 11.05 8.72
CA ALA A 29 9.38 11.72 9.76
C ALA A 29 8.84 13.11 10.10
N HIS A 30 8.21 13.77 9.13
CA HIS A 30 7.73 15.16 9.21
C HIS A 30 6.34 15.30 8.55
N GLY A 31 5.72 16.45 8.72
CA GLY A 31 4.45 16.79 8.07
C GLY A 31 3.23 16.08 8.66
N THR A 32 3.18 15.98 9.99
CA THR A 32 2.01 15.47 10.72
C THR A 32 0.83 16.43 10.62
N TRP A 33 -0.36 15.89 10.36
CA TRP A 33 -1.61 16.64 10.31
C TRP A 33 -1.85 17.46 11.59
N LEU A 34 -2.30 18.72 11.46
CA LEU A 34 -2.53 19.75 12.49
C LEU A 34 -1.30 20.47 13.04
N LEU A 35 -0.24 19.75 13.40
CA LEU A 35 1.00 20.35 13.92
C LEU A 35 2.22 19.66 13.34
N GLY A 36 3.13 20.42 12.73
CA GLY A 36 4.41 19.93 12.21
C GLY A 36 5.43 19.67 13.32
N THR A 37 6.53 18.97 13.00
CA THR A 37 7.62 18.68 13.97
C THR A 37 8.34 19.93 14.49
N ASN A 38 8.15 21.07 13.82
CA ASN A 38 8.61 22.39 14.24
C ASN A 38 7.64 23.10 15.20
N GLY A 39 6.54 22.44 15.59
CA GLY A 39 5.50 23.02 16.46
C GLY A 39 4.59 24.02 15.77
N LEU A 40 4.69 24.20 14.45
CA LEU A 40 3.83 25.11 13.70
C LEU A 40 2.54 24.43 13.24
N TRP A 41 1.51 25.24 12.98
CA TRP A 41 0.34 24.80 12.20
C TRP A 41 0.77 24.05 10.94
N HIS A 42 0.13 22.91 10.68
CA HIS A 42 0.36 22.13 9.47
C HIS A 42 -0.97 21.64 8.89
N GLY A 43 -1.41 22.29 7.81
CA GLY A 43 -2.72 22.07 7.19
C GLY A 43 -2.78 20.84 6.28
N GLY A 44 -1.73 20.04 6.21
CA GLY A 44 -1.61 18.95 5.25
C GLY A 44 -0.95 17.69 5.78
N ILE A 45 -0.45 16.89 4.85
CA ILE A 45 0.42 15.73 5.10
C ILE A 45 1.61 15.78 4.16
N HIS A 46 2.73 15.19 4.57
CA HIS A 46 3.85 14.93 3.67
C HIS A 46 3.77 13.52 3.10
N ILE A 47 4.31 13.36 1.88
CA ILE A 47 4.70 12.07 1.36
C ILE A 47 6.13 12.20 0.84
N SER A 48 7.04 11.39 1.37
CA SER A 48 8.46 11.40 1.01
C SER A 48 8.87 10.19 0.18
N ASP A 49 10.12 10.19 -0.28
CA ASP A 49 10.75 9.04 -0.92
C ASP A 49 10.97 7.84 0.02
N VAL A 50 10.75 8.00 1.33
CA VAL A 50 10.67 6.86 2.27
C VAL A 50 9.38 6.06 2.05
N SER A 51 8.24 6.75 1.92
CA SER A 51 6.93 6.10 1.70
C SER A 51 6.65 5.76 0.24
N SER A 52 7.18 6.56 -0.69
CA SER A 52 6.98 6.38 -2.13
C SER A 52 8.28 6.63 -2.91
N PRO A 53 9.27 5.73 -2.83
CA PRO A 53 10.61 5.92 -3.39
C PRO A 53 10.64 6.14 -4.90
N PHE A 54 9.65 5.61 -5.63
CA PHE A 54 9.56 5.77 -7.09
C PHE A 54 8.97 7.12 -7.52
N SER A 55 8.47 7.92 -6.58
CA SER A 55 7.88 9.24 -6.84
C SER A 55 8.86 10.41 -6.70
N ALA A 56 10.11 10.13 -6.37
CA ALA A 56 11.21 11.08 -6.46
C ALA A 56 11.99 10.86 -7.76
N LEU A 57 12.27 11.92 -8.53
CA LEU A 57 13.16 11.85 -9.70
C LEU A 57 14.64 11.84 -9.29
N ASN A 58 14.99 10.97 -8.33
CA ASN A 58 16.37 10.75 -7.93
C ASN A 58 17.05 9.71 -8.84
N PRO A 59 18.40 9.62 -8.85
CA PRO A 59 19.12 8.67 -9.70
C PRO A 59 18.67 7.21 -9.50
N ASP A 60 18.35 6.80 -8.28
CA ASP A 60 17.97 5.42 -7.98
C ASP A 60 16.62 5.06 -8.61
N ALA A 61 15.61 5.93 -8.48
CA ALA A 61 14.31 5.77 -9.11
C ALA A 61 14.44 5.74 -10.65
N LEU A 62 15.24 6.65 -11.22
CA LEU A 62 15.51 6.67 -12.67
C LEU A 62 16.22 5.40 -13.16
N ASN A 63 17.13 4.85 -12.35
CA ASN A 63 17.88 3.63 -12.67
C ASN A 63 17.00 2.37 -12.70
N THR A 64 15.88 2.35 -11.95
CA THR A 64 14.91 1.24 -11.99
C THR A 64 14.11 1.22 -13.31
N GLY A 65 13.96 2.38 -13.97
CA GLY A 65 13.27 2.52 -15.26
C GLY A 65 11.75 2.68 -15.18
N GLU A 66 11.15 2.64 -13.98
CA GLU A 66 9.70 2.76 -13.77
C GLU A 66 9.36 3.77 -12.64
N PRO A 67 9.77 5.06 -12.76
CA PRO A 67 9.35 6.07 -11.80
C PRO A 67 7.83 6.33 -11.88
N GLU A 68 7.18 6.47 -10.72
CA GLU A 68 5.73 6.65 -10.59
C GLU A 68 5.37 8.04 -10.03
N PRO A 69 4.62 8.87 -10.75
CA PRO A 69 4.30 10.23 -10.28
C PRO A 69 3.28 10.21 -9.14
N ILE A 70 3.27 11.29 -8.36
CA ILE A 70 2.12 11.67 -7.53
C ILE A 70 0.90 11.87 -8.43
N ARG A 71 -0.29 11.60 -7.91
CA ARG A 71 -1.54 11.57 -8.67
C ARG A 71 -2.59 12.51 -8.12
N PHE A 72 -3.43 13.03 -9.00
CA PHE A 72 -4.56 13.86 -8.60
C PHE A 72 -5.53 12.98 -7.81
N MET A 73 -5.88 13.42 -6.60
CA MET A 73 -6.77 12.68 -5.70
C MET A 73 -8.24 12.81 -6.10
N ALA A 74 -8.63 13.87 -6.81
CA ALA A 74 -10.00 14.13 -7.24
C ALA A 74 -10.03 14.68 -8.67
N ASP A 75 -11.19 14.53 -9.33
CA ASP A 75 -11.48 15.25 -10.57
C ASP A 75 -11.65 16.74 -10.27
N GLY A 76 -11.15 17.61 -11.14
CA GLY A 76 -11.27 19.05 -10.94
C GLY A 76 -10.63 19.87 -12.04
N THR A 77 -10.44 21.15 -11.76
CA THR A 77 -9.80 22.10 -12.67
C THR A 77 -8.59 22.71 -11.98
N VAL A 78 -7.42 22.71 -12.62
CA VAL A 78 -6.26 23.46 -12.15
C VAL A 78 -6.62 24.94 -12.21
N VAL A 79 -6.64 25.64 -11.08
CA VAL A 79 -7.03 27.07 -10.99
C VAL A 79 -5.85 28.00 -10.79
N ALA A 80 -4.80 27.49 -10.16
CA ALA A 80 -3.54 28.18 -9.99
C ALA A 80 -2.38 27.18 -10.02
N TYR A 81 -1.22 27.63 -10.46
CA TYR A 81 0.02 26.86 -10.35
C TYR A 81 1.22 27.79 -10.22
N ARG A 82 2.33 27.24 -9.76
CA ARG A 82 3.68 27.78 -9.97
C ARG A 82 4.56 26.64 -10.47
N LEU A 83 5.31 26.89 -11.52
CA LEU A 83 6.26 25.91 -12.06
C LEU A 83 7.66 26.53 -12.03
N ASN A 84 8.56 25.99 -11.21
CA ASN A 84 9.93 26.46 -11.22
C ASN A 84 10.68 25.94 -12.44
N LYS A 85 11.50 26.80 -13.05
CA LYS A 85 12.35 26.37 -14.17
C LYS A 85 13.51 25.52 -13.66
N GLU A 86 14.15 25.97 -12.59
CA GLU A 86 15.24 25.31 -11.87
C GLU A 86 14.91 25.34 -10.38
N HIS A 87 15.68 24.63 -9.55
CA HIS A 87 15.56 24.80 -8.12
C HIS A 87 15.81 26.26 -7.71
N LEU A 88 14.98 26.76 -6.79
CA LEU A 88 15.29 27.98 -6.07
C LEU A 88 16.38 27.69 -5.05
N THR A 89 17.16 28.70 -4.68
CA THR A 89 18.19 28.56 -3.66
C THR A 89 18.09 29.63 -2.61
N ALA A 90 18.42 29.28 -1.36
CA ALA A 90 18.57 30.25 -0.28
C ALA A 90 19.92 30.06 0.44
N PRO A 91 20.52 31.17 0.92
CA PRO A 91 21.84 31.11 1.55
C PRO A 91 21.77 30.53 2.97
N TYR A 92 22.67 29.59 3.28
CA TYR A 92 22.88 29.07 4.63
C TYR A 92 24.36 28.70 4.82
N CYS A 93 25.02 29.24 5.86
CA CYS A 93 26.42 28.92 6.19
C CYS A 93 27.43 28.93 5.01
N GLY A 94 27.27 29.88 4.07
CA GLY A 94 28.14 30.00 2.89
C GLY A 94 27.79 29.06 1.72
N GLN A 95 26.73 28.26 1.86
CA GLN A 95 26.17 27.40 0.82
C GLN A 95 24.85 27.97 0.27
N GLN A 96 24.43 27.48 -0.89
CA GLN A 96 23.12 27.76 -1.49
C GLN A 96 22.31 26.47 -1.41
N LEU A 97 21.40 26.39 -0.44
CA LEU A 97 20.55 25.22 -0.26
C LEU A 97 19.40 25.30 -1.25
N ARG A 98 19.13 24.19 -1.95
CA ARG A 98 18.16 24.14 -3.04
C ARG A 98 16.79 23.64 -2.57
N TYR A 99 15.71 24.19 -3.11
CA TYR A 99 14.34 23.72 -2.86
C TYR A 99 13.45 24.01 -4.07
N SER A 100 12.22 23.50 -4.06
CA SER A 100 11.22 23.90 -5.05
C SER A 100 9.96 24.44 -4.38
N SER A 101 9.45 25.53 -4.95
CA SER A 101 8.13 26.09 -4.67
C SER A 101 7.11 25.80 -5.78
N SER A 102 7.41 24.84 -6.65
CA SER A 102 6.45 24.41 -7.67
C SER A 102 5.23 23.81 -6.98
N PHE A 103 4.05 24.28 -7.38
CA PHE A 103 2.79 23.76 -6.87
C PHE A 103 1.72 23.75 -7.95
N VAL A 104 0.68 22.96 -7.72
CA VAL A 104 -0.59 23.05 -8.46
C VAL A 104 -1.75 23.02 -7.48
N LEU A 105 -2.72 23.90 -7.73
CA LEU A 105 -3.96 24.01 -6.96
C LEU A 105 -5.13 23.59 -7.85
N VAL A 106 -5.87 22.57 -7.42
CA VAL A 106 -7.00 22.00 -8.16
C VAL A 106 -8.29 22.29 -7.41
N LYS A 107 -9.21 23.02 -8.05
CA LYS A 107 -10.56 23.22 -7.55
C LYS A 107 -11.44 22.04 -7.93
N SER A 108 -12.11 21.48 -6.94
CA SER A 108 -12.99 20.32 -7.06
C SER A 108 -14.36 20.65 -6.46
N LEU A 109 -15.40 20.02 -6.98
CA LEU A 109 -16.77 20.25 -6.52
C LEU A 109 -17.46 18.93 -6.20
N CYS A 110 -17.67 18.67 -4.91
CA CYS A 110 -18.46 17.55 -4.45
C CYS A 110 -19.95 17.88 -4.59
N ARG A 111 -20.66 17.09 -5.40
CA ARG A 111 -22.11 17.20 -5.62
C ARG A 111 -22.78 15.88 -5.26
N PRO A 112 -23.09 15.63 -3.97
CA PRO A 112 -23.80 14.42 -3.55
C PRO A 112 -25.11 14.22 -4.31
N ASP A 113 -25.87 15.31 -4.48
CA ASP A 113 -27.10 15.36 -5.27
C ASP A 113 -27.09 16.64 -6.13
N PRO A 114 -27.10 16.53 -7.47
CA PRO A 114 -27.12 17.68 -8.38
C PRO A 114 -28.33 18.62 -8.23
N GLN A 115 -29.39 18.21 -7.53
CA GLN A 115 -30.58 19.05 -7.29
C GLN A 115 -30.58 19.73 -5.92
N LYS A 116 -29.67 19.33 -5.02
CA LYS A 116 -29.62 19.85 -3.64
C LYS A 116 -28.34 20.64 -3.40
N GLU A 117 -28.26 21.86 -3.93
CA GLU A 117 -27.04 22.69 -3.88
C GLU A 117 -26.53 23.01 -2.46
N LYS A 118 -27.39 22.96 -1.44
CA LYS A 118 -27.00 23.10 -0.02
C LYS A 118 -26.16 21.92 0.49
N SER A 119 -26.18 20.79 -0.21
CA SER A 119 -25.35 19.62 0.08
C SER A 119 -24.02 19.62 -0.67
N TRP A 120 -23.73 20.66 -1.46
CA TRP A 120 -22.49 20.72 -2.24
C TRP A 120 -21.35 21.30 -1.39
N LEU A 121 -20.13 20.89 -1.74
CA LEU A 121 -18.92 21.45 -1.17
C LEU A 121 -17.91 21.73 -2.28
N GLU A 122 -17.50 22.99 -2.37
CA GLU A 122 -16.30 23.37 -3.11
C GLU A 122 -15.06 23.18 -2.22
N PHE A 123 -14.04 22.52 -2.75
CA PHE A 123 -12.78 22.33 -2.06
C PHE A 123 -11.61 22.38 -3.05
N TYR A 124 -10.40 22.56 -2.52
CA TYR A 124 -9.18 22.65 -3.29
C TYR A 124 -8.20 21.58 -2.82
N SER A 125 -7.46 20.99 -3.76
CA SER A 125 -6.32 20.14 -3.43
C SER A 125 -5.03 20.85 -3.86
N LEU A 126 -4.14 21.09 -2.90
CA LEU A 126 -2.81 21.65 -3.11
C LEU A 126 -1.78 20.52 -3.16
N TYR A 127 -0.92 20.57 -4.17
CA TYR A 127 0.25 19.70 -4.30
C TYR A 127 1.46 20.62 -4.41
N MET A 128 2.30 20.66 -3.38
CA MET A 128 3.40 21.61 -3.25
C MET A 128 4.75 20.90 -3.07
N HIS A 129 5.84 21.60 -3.39
CA HIS A 129 7.20 21.03 -3.49
C HIS A 129 7.34 20.02 -4.62
N LEU A 130 6.66 20.26 -5.75
CA LEU A 130 6.83 19.43 -6.95
C LEU A 130 8.19 19.69 -7.61
N ALA A 131 8.71 18.68 -8.32
CA ALA A 131 9.99 18.79 -9.02
C ALA A 131 9.98 19.94 -10.05
N PRO A 132 11.06 20.75 -10.14
CA PRO A 132 11.20 21.80 -11.14
C PRO A 132 11.38 21.21 -12.55
N VAL A 133 11.22 22.04 -13.59
CA VAL A 133 11.37 21.62 -15.00
C VAL A 133 12.74 20.99 -15.28
N SER A 134 13.79 21.46 -14.62
CA SER A 134 15.17 20.96 -14.75
C SER A 134 15.34 19.49 -14.35
N ASP A 135 14.50 18.98 -13.44
CA ASP A 135 14.64 17.62 -12.90
C ASP A 135 14.02 16.56 -13.82
N TYR A 136 13.12 16.97 -14.71
CA TYR A 136 12.52 16.05 -15.66
C TYR A 136 13.53 15.68 -16.75
N PRO A 137 13.92 14.39 -16.86
CA PRO A 137 14.92 13.99 -17.83
C PRO A 137 14.43 14.22 -19.26
N ALA A 138 15.22 14.95 -20.03
CA ALA A 138 15.01 15.10 -21.46
C ALA A 138 15.47 13.80 -22.15
N SER A 139 14.54 13.12 -22.80
CA SER A 139 14.81 11.90 -23.54
C SER A 139 14.92 12.21 -25.04
N PRO A 140 16.00 11.79 -25.71
CA PRO A 140 16.18 12.07 -27.13
C PRO A 140 15.08 11.39 -27.96
N CYS A 141 14.52 12.14 -28.89
CA CYS A 141 13.56 11.65 -29.86
C CYS A 141 14.23 11.49 -31.21
N TYR A 142 13.76 10.48 -31.93
CA TYR A 142 14.18 10.22 -33.29
C TYR A 142 12.96 10.07 -34.19
N LYS A 143 13.17 10.35 -35.46
CA LYS A 143 12.21 10.13 -36.53
C LYS A 143 12.86 9.25 -37.59
N VAL A 144 12.10 8.31 -38.14
CA VAL A 144 12.54 7.56 -39.32
C VAL A 144 12.66 8.52 -40.50
N ARG A 145 13.82 8.55 -41.17
CA ARG A 145 14.06 9.40 -42.33
C ARG A 145 13.10 9.09 -43.48
N ASP A 146 12.81 10.09 -44.30
CA ASP A 146 11.97 9.92 -45.49
C ASP A 146 12.59 8.90 -46.45
N GLY A 147 11.73 8.10 -47.11
CA GLY A 147 12.17 7.04 -48.02
C GLY A 147 12.57 5.71 -47.34
N HIS A 148 12.63 5.65 -46.01
CA HIS A 148 12.93 4.42 -45.28
C HIS A 148 11.67 3.77 -44.69
N SER A 149 11.55 2.44 -44.79
CA SER A 149 10.47 1.69 -44.16
C SER A 149 10.90 0.25 -43.85
N GLY A 150 10.06 -0.50 -43.12
CA GLY A 150 10.34 -1.90 -42.77
C GLY A 150 11.42 -2.07 -41.70
N ILE A 151 11.72 -1.01 -40.94
CA ILE A 151 12.72 -1.06 -39.86
C ILE A 151 12.12 -1.84 -38.69
N LEU A 152 12.59 -3.06 -38.49
CA LEU A 152 12.03 -3.96 -37.49
C LEU A 152 12.32 -3.49 -36.07
N LEU A 153 11.27 -3.42 -35.27
CA LEU A 153 11.38 -3.34 -33.82
C LEU A 153 11.88 -4.68 -33.28
N ARG A 154 12.57 -4.65 -32.14
CA ARG A 154 13.05 -5.84 -31.44
C ARG A 154 12.48 -5.87 -30.04
N GLN A 155 12.29 -7.06 -29.51
CA GLN A 155 11.68 -7.31 -28.21
C GLN A 155 12.56 -6.77 -27.08
N TYR A 156 11.93 -6.12 -26.10
CA TYR A 156 12.56 -5.80 -24.84
C TYR A 156 12.40 -6.96 -23.84
N LYS A 157 13.45 -7.25 -23.08
CA LYS A 157 13.45 -8.17 -21.93
C LYS A 157 14.22 -7.52 -20.80
N ASN A 158 13.68 -7.56 -19.59
CA ASN A 158 14.34 -6.98 -18.42
C ASN A 158 15.74 -7.62 -18.22
N GLY A 159 16.73 -6.80 -17.91
CA GLY A 159 18.15 -7.20 -17.79
C GLY A 159 18.93 -7.30 -19.11
N GLN A 160 18.29 -7.18 -20.27
CA GLN A 160 18.99 -7.20 -21.58
C GLN A 160 19.36 -5.79 -22.04
N ASN A 161 20.50 -5.27 -21.58
CA ASN A 161 20.87 -3.85 -21.76
C ASN A 161 21.87 -3.56 -22.91
N GLY A 162 22.50 -4.58 -23.51
CA GLY A 162 23.54 -4.40 -24.53
C GLY A 162 24.84 -3.85 -23.94
N LEU A 163 25.88 -3.68 -24.79
CA LEU A 163 27.12 -3.04 -24.38
C LEU A 163 26.88 -1.52 -24.23
N PRO A 164 27.18 -0.90 -23.07
CA PRO A 164 27.01 0.55 -22.91
C PRO A 164 27.78 1.34 -23.96
N GLU A 165 27.27 2.52 -24.33
CA GLU A 165 28.00 3.42 -25.24
C GLU A 165 29.37 3.81 -24.67
N GLY A 166 30.39 3.83 -25.51
CA GLY A 166 31.78 4.15 -25.11
C GLY A 166 32.54 3.05 -24.35
N ALA A 167 31.89 1.98 -23.88
CA ALA A 167 32.58 0.85 -23.25
C ALA A 167 33.51 0.10 -24.25
N PRO A 168 34.66 -0.44 -23.82
CA PRO A 168 35.53 -1.21 -24.70
C PRO A 168 34.81 -2.47 -25.18
N ASP A 169 34.87 -2.72 -26.48
CA ASP A 169 34.36 -3.95 -27.09
C ASP A 169 35.43 -5.04 -27.00
N ASN A 170 35.10 -6.16 -26.35
CA ASN A 170 35.99 -7.31 -26.22
C ASN A 170 35.92 -8.25 -27.45
N GLY A 171 35.09 -7.94 -28.45
CA GLY A 171 35.04 -8.65 -29.74
C GLY A 171 34.27 -9.97 -29.72
N GLU A 172 33.62 -10.32 -28.60
CA GLU A 172 32.86 -11.57 -28.49
C GLU A 172 31.39 -11.34 -28.88
N ALA A 173 31.06 -11.63 -30.15
CA ALA A 173 29.71 -11.45 -30.69
C ALA A 173 28.59 -12.17 -29.91
N GLY A 174 28.93 -13.22 -29.15
CA GLY A 174 27.99 -13.96 -28.29
C GLY A 174 27.59 -13.24 -27.00
N THR A 175 28.31 -12.19 -26.60
CA THR A 175 28.15 -11.53 -25.30
C THR A 175 26.99 -10.52 -25.31
N TYR A 176 26.73 -9.87 -26.44
CA TYR A 176 25.64 -8.89 -26.61
C TYR A 176 24.84 -9.10 -27.91
N PRO A 177 24.15 -10.24 -28.07
CA PRO A 177 23.40 -10.52 -29.29
C PRO A 177 22.20 -9.56 -29.44
N ALA A 178 21.94 -9.10 -30.67
CA ALA A 178 20.78 -8.26 -30.94
C ALA A 178 19.47 -8.96 -30.53
N PRO A 179 18.57 -8.28 -29.79
CA PRO A 179 17.35 -8.89 -29.29
C PRO A 179 16.47 -9.43 -30.43
N ALA A 180 15.64 -10.43 -30.13
CA ALA A 180 14.77 -11.05 -31.14
C ALA A 180 13.87 -10.00 -31.81
N LYS A 181 13.62 -10.16 -33.11
CA LYS A 181 12.71 -9.27 -33.86
C LYS A 181 11.30 -9.37 -33.27
N ALA A 182 10.63 -8.23 -33.14
CA ALA A 182 9.21 -8.14 -32.86
C ALA A 182 8.42 -8.20 -34.18
N ASN A 183 7.13 -8.55 -34.11
CA ASN A 183 6.21 -8.49 -35.25
C ASN A 183 5.68 -7.07 -35.51
N LYS A 184 6.57 -6.06 -35.43
CA LYS A 184 6.25 -4.66 -35.71
C LYS A 184 7.44 -4.00 -36.41
N SER A 185 7.15 -3.07 -37.31
CA SER A 185 8.15 -2.30 -38.05
C SER A 185 7.77 -0.83 -38.15
N LEU A 186 8.78 0.02 -38.25
CA LEU A 186 8.60 1.45 -38.46
C LEU A 186 8.62 1.81 -39.95
N LYS A 187 7.93 2.88 -40.29
CA LYS A 187 7.88 3.53 -41.61
C LYS A 187 8.36 4.98 -41.51
N ALA A 188 8.65 5.59 -42.66
CA ALA A 188 9.04 6.99 -42.78
C ALA A 188 8.09 7.90 -41.98
N GLY A 189 8.68 8.83 -41.23
CA GLY A 189 7.95 9.78 -40.39
C GLY A 189 7.55 9.25 -39.01
N ASP A 190 7.64 7.94 -38.73
CA ASP A 190 7.36 7.41 -37.40
C ASP A 190 8.35 8.00 -36.38
N ARG A 191 7.83 8.45 -35.25
CA ARG A 191 8.62 9.07 -34.17
C ARG A 191 8.62 8.19 -32.93
N PHE A 192 9.74 8.22 -32.21
CA PHE A 192 9.92 7.46 -30.99
C PHE A 192 10.89 8.16 -30.04
N VAL A 193 10.69 7.94 -28.74
CA VAL A 193 11.57 8.46 -27.69
C VAL A 193 12.48 7.35 -27.18
N SER A 194 13.76 7.64 -26.99
CA SER A 194 14.73 6.69 -26.45
C SER A 194 15.01 6.97 -24.97
N SER A 195 14.79 5.96 -24.14
CA SER A 195 15.05 6.03 -22.69
C SER A 195 16.52 5.75 -22.34
N ARG A 196 17.19 4.89 -23.13
CA ARG A 196 18.61 4.56 -23.03
C ARG A 196 19.11 3.96 -24.33
N THR A 197 20.42 3.86 -24.49
CA THR A 197 21.07 3.19 -25.62
C THR A 197 21.80 1.93 -25.19
N GLY A 198 21.98 1.01 -26.13
CA GLY A 198 22.76 -0.20 -25.96
C GLY A 198 23.29 -0.67 -27.31
N ARG A 199 24.56 -1.07 -27.35
CA ARG A 199 25.19 -1.61 -28.55
C ARG A 199 25.04 -3.12 -28.60
N PHE A 200 24.56 -3.62 -29.73
CA PHE A 200 24.31 -5.04 -29.95
C PHE A 200 24.92 -5.53 -31.25
N TYR A 201 25.36 -6.77 -31.26
CA TYR A 201 25.87 -7.42 -32.45
C TYR A 201 24.74 -7.81 -33.38
N VAL A 202 24.79 -7.29 -34.61
CA VAL A 202 23.85 -7.60 -35.69
C VAL A 202 24.61 -8.28 -36.81
N THR A 203 24.21 -9.50 -37.16
CA THR A 203 24.74 -10.21 -38.33
C THR A 203 23.87 -9.95 -39.55
N ARG A 204 24.46 -9.43 -40.62
CA ARG A 204 23.84 -9.30 -41.95
C ARG A 204 24.78 -9.90 -42.99
N ASN A 205 24.27 -10.80 -43.84
CA ASN A 205 25.03 -11.43 -44.93
C ASN A 205 26.38 -12.04 -44.48
N GLY A 206 26.43 -12.62 -43.27
CA GLY A 206 27.65 -13.22 -42.70
C GLY A 206 28.62 -12.22 -42.05
N GLN A 207 28.37 -10.91 -42.17
CA GLN A 207 29.16 -9.88 -41.49
C GLN A 207 28.47 -9.44 -40.20
N THR A 208 29.20 -9.51 -39.09
CA THR A 208 28.72 -9.12 -37.77
C THR A 208 29.25 -7.74 -37.43
N THR A 209 28.35 -6.80 -37.18
CA THR A 209 28.68 -5.43 -36.82
C THR A 209 28.04 -5.09 -35.48
N LEU A 210 28.78 -4.39 -34.63
CA LEU A 210 28.23 -3.80 -33.43
C LEU A 210 27.44 -2.54 -33.81
N THR A 211 26.16 -2.49 -33.46
CA THR A 211 25.24 -1.42 -33.86
C THR A 211 24.55 -0.85 -32.62
N THR A 212 24.42 0.47 -32.56
CA THR A 212 23.68 1.16 -31.51
C THR A 212 22.18 1.00 -31.69
N PHE A 213 21.51 0.56 -30.63
CA PHE A 213 20.06 0.54 -30.52
C PHE A 213 19.62 1.48 -29.40
N GLY A 214 18.43 2.04 -29.55
CA GLY A 214 17.70 2.75 -28.49
C GLY A 214 16.64 1.83 -27.90
N LEU A 215 16.47 1.87 -26.58
CA LEU A 215 15.30 1.32 -25.92
C LEU A 215 14.20 2.37 -25.96
N VAL A 216 13.25 2.17 -26.86
CA VAL A 216 12.32 3.20 -27.29
C VAL A 216 10.88 2.87 -26.94
N ARG A 217 10.09 3.92 -26.75
CA ARG A 217 8.63 3.90 -26.79
C ARG A 217 8.18 4.68 -28.02
N LEU A 218 7.25 4.12 -28.78
CA LEU A 218 6.71 4.79 -29.97
C LEU A 218 5.85 5.98 -29.54
N LEU A 219 5.94 7.09 -30.27
CA LEU A 219 5.16 8.29 -29.99
C LEU A 219 3.89 8.29 -30.83
N LYS A 220 2.76 8.53 -30.18
CA LYS A 220 1.50 8.92 -30.81
C LYS A 220 1.13 10.30 -30.28
N ASP A 221 1.06 11.29 -31.16
CA ASP A 221 0.76 12.69 -30.77
C ASP A 221 1.71 13.22 -29.67
N ASN A 222 3.00 12.90 -29.77
CA ASN A 222 4.07 13.18 -28.77
C ASN A 222 3.92 12.46 -27.42
N VAL A 223 2.95 11.56 -27.27
CA VAL A 223 2.80 10.74 -26.06
C VAL A 223 3.49 9.38 -26.24
N PRO A 224 4.42 9.00 -25.36
CA PRO A 224 5.05 7.68 -25.39
C PRO A 224 4.04 6.56 -25.09
N GLY A 225 4.01 5.52 -25.92
CA GLY A 225 3.26 4.29 -25.64
C GLY A 225 3.83 3.50 -24.45
N LYS A 226 3.05 2.57 -23.89
CA LYS A 226 3.47 1.74 -22.74
C LYS A 226 4.57 0.73 -23.10
N GLU A 227 4.48 0.13 -24.28
CA GLU A 227 5.39 -0.93 -24.72
C GLU A 227 6.78 -0.39 -25.10
N GLN A 228 7.81 -1.11 -24.68
CA GLN A 228 9.20 -0.81 -25.01
C GLN A 228 9.74 -1.76 -26.10
N TYR A 229 10.58 -1.19 -26.97
CA TYR A 229 11.21 -1.89 -28.07
C TYR A 229 12.67 -1.49 -28.21
N TRP A 230 13.50 -2.40 -28.68
CA TRP A 230 14.82 -2.04 -29.20
C TRP A 230 14.71 -1.69 -30.67
N VAL A 231 15.25 -0.54 -31.08
CA VAL A 231 15.34 -0.15 -32.50
C VAL A 231 16.72 0.39 -32.83
N THR A 232 17.20 0.14 -34.04
CA THR A 232 18.50 0.64 -34.50
C THR A 232 18.48 2.17 -34.53
N LEU A 233 19.54 2.82 -34.03
CA LEU A 233 19.74 4.27 -34.12
C LEU A 233 20.79 4.62 -35.19
N ASP A 234 20.80 3.84 -36.28
CA ASP A 234 21.71 4.05 -37.40
C ASP A 234 21.43 5.44 -38.01
N PRO A 235 22.42 6.35 -38.06
CA PRO A 235 22.23 7.71 -38.62
C PRO A 235 21.77 7.73 -40.08
N ALA A 236 21.99 6.65 -40.83
CA ALA A 236 21.49 6.51 -42.21
C ALA A 236 19.98 6.24 -42.26
N LEU A 237 19.37 5.73 -41.19
CA LEU A 237 17.96 5.36 -41.12
C LEU A 237 17.13 6.33 -40.27
N MET A 238 17.77 6.91 -39.25
CA MET A 238 17.12 7.74 -38.23
C MET A 238 17.70 9.15 -38.24
N GLU A 239 16.86 10.14 -37.92
CA GLU A 239 17.30 11.50 -37.65
C GLU A 239 16.82 11.99 -36.27
N PRO A 240 17.62 12.81 -35.56
CA PRO A 240 17.19 13.47 -34.34
C PRO A 240 15.92 14.29 -34.58
N ALA A 241 14.97 14.21 -33.66
CA ALA A 241 13.67 14.88 -33.73
C ALA A 241 13.37 15.67 -32.44
N GLY A 242 14.43 16.27 -31.86
CA GLY A 242 14.39 16.98 -30.59
C GLY A 242 14.43 16.05 -29.39
N GLU A 243 13.96 16.56 -28.26
CA GLU A 243 13.87 15.84 -26.99
C GLU A 243 12.46 15.97 -26.42
N ILE A 244 12.04 15.02 -25.59
CA ILE A 244 10.82 15.14 -24.81
C ILE A 244 11.10 14.83 -23.33
N GLN A 245 10.43 15.56 -22.46
CA GLN A 245 10.38 15.24 -21.03
C GLN A 245 9.18 14.33 -20.78
N GLY A 246 9.30 13.06 -21.19
CA GLY A 246 8.16 12.12 -21.22
C GLY A 246 7.54 11.82 -19.84
N LEU A 247 8.26 12.09 -18.75
CA LEU A 247 7.77 11.97 -17.38
C LEU A 247 7.00 13.22 -16.92
N MET A 248 7.10 14.34 -17.63
CA MET A 248 6.41 15.59 -17.27
C MET A 248 4.90 15.47 -17.54
N PRO A 249 4.03 15.69 -16.54
CA PRO A 249 2.58 15.62 -16.72
C PRO A 249 2.02 16.62 -17.71
N ALA A 250 0.84 16.32 -18.27
CA ALA A 250 0.21 17.13 -19.32
C ALA A 250 -0.01 18.60 -18.89
N TRP A 251 -0.47 18.85 -17.66
CA TRP A 251 -0.67 20.22 -17.18
C TRP A 251 0.65 20.99 -17.04
N MET A 252 1.72 20.33 -16.59
CA MET A 252 3.06 20.94 -16.51
C MET A 252 3.62 21.25 -17.90
N GLN A 253 3.40 20.36 -18.87
CA GLN A 253 3.79 20.63 -20.26
C GLN A 253 3.06 21.85 -20.83
N ARG A 254 1.77 22.02 -20.53
CA ARG A 254 1.00 23.22 -20.92
C ARG A 254 1.52 24.47 -20.21
N ALA A 255 1.77 24.40 -18.91
CA ALA A 255 2.37 25.49 -18.13
C ALA A 255 3.74 25.90 -18.72
N LYS A 256 4.59 24.92 -19.04
CA LYS A 256 5.89 25.13 -19.70
C LYS A 256 5.74 25.79 -21.07
N GLN A 257 4.73 25.43 -21.86
CA GLN A 257 4.44 26.05 -23.17
C GLN A 257 3.98 27.51 -23.04
N LYS A 258 3.24 27.86 -21.99
CA LYS A 258 2.91 29.26 -21.68
C LYS A 258 4.16 30.09 -21.34
N GLY A 259 5.20 29.46 -20.79
CA GLY A 259 6.52 30.06 -20.61
C GLY A 259 6.66 30.98 -19.38
N ALA A 260 5.65 31.03 -18.51
CA ALA A 260 5.72 31.71 -17.23
C ALA A 260 6.23 30.73 -16.15
N PHE A 261 7.41 31.01 -15.61
CA PHE A 261 8.07 30.22 -14.57
C PHE A 261 8.29 31.08 -13.33
N ASP A 262 8.39 30.43 -12.17
CA ASP A 262 8.76 31.06 -10.89
C ASP A 262 7.76 32.12 -10.37
N SER A 263 6.58 32.23 -11.00
CA SER A 263 5.44 33.07 -10.61
C SER A 263 4.16 32.26 -10.39
N VAL A 264 3.23 32.80 -9.59
CA VAL A 264 1.87 32.24 -9.49
C VAL A 264 1.08 32.62 -10.73
N GLU A 265 0.58 31.62 -11.44
CA GLU A 265 -0.22 31.78 -12.64
C GLU A 265 -1.65 31.33 -12.40
N LEU A 266 -2.62 32.12 -12.85
CA LEU A 266 -4.05 31.80 -12.83
C LEU A 266 -4.49 31.23 -14.18
N THR A 267 -5.35 30.22 -14.17
CA THR A 267 -5.76 29.53 -15.40
C THR A 267 -7.12 29.98 -15.94
N GLY A 268 -7.92 30.70 -15.16
CA GLY A 268 -9.26 31.14 -15.53
C GLY A 268 -10.31 30.02 -15.57
N GLU A 269 -10.04 28.86 -14.94
CA GLU A 269 -10.96 27.71 -14.81
C GLU A 269 -11.49 27.15 -16.16
N THR A 270 -10.70 27.19 -17.23
CA THR A 270 -11.14 26.70 -18.55
C THR A 270 -11.06 25.17 -18.68
N GLU A 271 -11.79 24.61 -19.65
CA GLU A 271 -11.77 23.15 -19.94
C GLU A 271 -10.37 22.59 -20.23
N GLU A 272 -9.47 23.43 -20.75
CA GLU A 272 -8.06 23.06 -21.02
C GLU A 272 -7.31 22.59 -19.76
N TRP A 273 -7.72 23.08 -18.59
CA TRP A 273 -7.08 22.85 -17.30
C TRP A 273 -7.80 21.79 -16.45
N GLN A 274 -8.76 21.06 -17.03
CA GLN A 274 -9.38 19.93 -16.37
C GLN A 274 -8.39 18.78 -16.17
N VAL A 275 -8.47 18.19 -14.98
CA VAL A 275 -7.67 17.03 -14.56
C VAL A 275 -8.59 15.98 -13.96
N SER A 276 -8.18 14.72 -14.07
CA SER A 276 -8.96 13.59 -13.57
C SER A 276 -8.25 12.89 -12.42
N ALA A 277 -9.04 12.36 -11.48
CA ALA A 277 -8.55 11.55 -10.39
C ALA A 277 -7.74 10.35 -10.93
N GLY A 278 -6.54 10.19 -10.39
CA GLY A 278 -5.55 9.19 -10.78
C GLY A 278 -4.59 9.64 -11.89
N ALA A 279 -4.82 10.78 -12.54
CA ALA A 279 -3.88 11.32 -13.52
C ALA A 279 -2.60 11.87 -12.84
N PRO A 280 -1.44 11.87 -13.51
CA PRO A 280 -0.19 12.40 -12.95
C PRO A 280 -0.26 13.88 -12.58
N VAL A 281 0.14 14.20 -11.35
CA VAL A 281 0.39 15.56 -10.83
C VAL A 281 1.82 15.99 -11.13
N GLY A 282 2.79 15.11 -10.88
CA GLY A 282 4.22 15.42 -10.95
C GLY A 282 5.02 14.52 -10.04
N PHE A 283 6.31 14.80 -9.90
CA PHE A 283 7.20 14.10 -8.98
C PHE A 283 7.60 15.00 -7.81
N MET A 284 8.10 14.39 -6.74
CA MET A 284 8.62 15.09 -5.57
C MET A 284 9.85 15.92 -5.93
N GLY A 285 9.87 17.17 -5.49
CA GLY A 285 11.03 18.05 -5.59
C GLY A 285 12.02 17.76 -4.47
N CYS A 286 13.31 17.92 -4.76
CA CYS A 286 14.34 17.89 -3.73
C CYS A 286 14.31 19.19 -2.93
N THR A 287 14.35 19.06 -1.60
CA THR A 287 14.54 20.18 -0.67
C THR A 287 15.78 19.91 0.19
N GLU A 288 16.64 20.91 0.27
CA GLU A 288 17.78 20.98 1.18
C GLU A 288 17.47 22.05 2.24
N SER A 289 17.53 21.67 3.51
CA SER A 289 17.21 22.54 4.64
C SER A 289 18.33 22.51 5.69
N PRO A 290 18.45 23.55 6.54
CA PRO A 290 19.29 23.47 7.74
C PRO A 290 18.93 22.25 8.58
N ALA A 291 19.95 21.49 9.02
CA ALA A 291 19.77 20.31 9.86
C ALA A 291 20.03 20.61 11.34
N GLU A 292 19.48 19.77 12.22
CA GLU A 292 19.82 19.78 13.66
C GLU A 292 21.02 18.86 13.97
N GLY A 293 21.88 19.28 14.90
CA GLY A 293 22.99 18.46 15.41
C GLY A 293 24.30 18.52 14.60
N ASN A 294 24.98 17.38 14.43
CA ASN A 294 26.34 17.31 13.83
C ASN A 294 26.36 17.33 12.29
N LYS A 295 25.20 17.33 11.63
CA LYS A 295 25.10 17.50 10.18
C LYS A 295 24.67 18.94 9.88
N PRO A 296 25.25 19.62 8.88
CA PRO A 296 24.89 21.00 8.57
C PRO A 296 23.66 21.13 7.67
N VAL A 297 23.28 20.10 6.90
CA VAL A 297 22.20 20.17 5.90
C VAL A 297 21.47 18.84 5.83
N ASP A 298 20.14 18.90 5.84
CA ASP A 298 19.24 17.79 5.57
C ASP A 298 18.75 17.86 4.14
N LYS A 299 18.48 16.70 3.56
CA LYS A 299 18.08 16.57 2.16
C LYS A 299 16.98 15.52 2.02
N GLU A 300 15.86 15.94 1.47
CA GLU A 300 14.66 15.12 1.35
C GLU A 300 13.99 15.34 -0.01
N TRP A 301 13.35 14.30 -0.53
CA TRP A 301 12.39 14.42 -1.62
C TRP A 301 11.00 14.19 -1.05
N PHE A 302 10.16 15.21 -1.10
CA PHE A 302 8.79 15.08 -0.61
C PHE A 302 7.83 15.96 -1.40
N VAL A 303 6.54 15.71 -1.20
CA VAL A 303 5.44 16.58 -1.61
C VAL A 303 4.62 16.91 -0.37
N HIS A 304 4.22 18.18 -0.23
CA HIS A 304 3.22 18.58 0.73
C HIS A 304 1.84 18.52 0.06
N LEU A 305 0.90 17.82 0.68
CA LEU A 305 -0.46 17.62 0.19
C LEU A 305 -1.46 18.17 1.18
N GLU A 306 -2.39 18.97 0.67
CA GLU A 306 -3.36 19.65 1.51
C GLU A 306 -4.73 19.72 0.81
N VAL A 307 -5.79 19.64 1.60
CA VAL A 307 -7.17 19.82 1.15
C VAL A 307 -7.78 20.98 1.91
N LEU A 308 -8.26 21.98 1.17
CA LEU A 308 -8.69 23.28 1.65
C LEU A 308 -10.12 23.59 1.23
N SER A 309 -10.83 24.44 1.96
CA SER A 309 -12.07 25.05 1.48
C SER A 309 -12.29 26.45 2.05
N THR A 310 -12.73 27.37 1.19
CA THR A 310 -13.23 28.70 1.56
C THR A 310 -14.76 28.74 1.60
N ASP A 311 -15.41 27.58 1.38
CA ASP A 311 -16.86 27.47 1.27
C ASP A 311 -17.52 27.63 2.64
N THR A 312 -18.34 28.68 2.77
CA THR A 312 -19.07 28.97 4.01
C THR A 312 -20.13 27.92 4.35
N ARG A 313 -20.49 27.04 3.40
CA ARG A 313 -21.43 25.93 3.61
C ARG A 313 -20.81 24.74 4.33
N MET A 314 -19.49 24.71 4.58
CA MET A 314 -18.78 23.55 5.13
C MET A 314 -19.47 22.94 6.37
N PRO A 315 -19.82 23.69 7.44
CA PRO A 315 -20.49 23.08 8.61
C PRO A 315 -21.83 22.42 8.24
N GLY A 316 -22.57 23.03 7.30
CA GLY A 316 -23.80 22.47 6.75
C GLY A 316 -23.57 21.21 5.91
N PHE A 317 -22.47 21.16 5.15
CA PHE A 317 -22.07 19.96 4.41
C PHE A 317 -21.84 18.76 5.35
N LEU A 318 -21.14 18.97 6.48
CA LEU A 318 -20.94 17.91 7.47
C LEU A 318 -22.25 17.45 8.11
N ALA A 319 -23.16 18.39 8.40
CA ALA A 319 -24.43 18.12 9.07
C ALA A 319 -25.48 17.44 8.18
N ASN A 320 -25.29 17.46 6.85
CA ASN A 320 -26.20 16.85 5.87
C ASN A 320 -27.69 17.19 6.06
N PRO A 321 -28.08 18.48 6.13
CA PRO A 321 -29.46 18.89 6.40
C PRO A 321 -30.45 18.43 5.32
N GLU A 322 -29.95 18.19 4.10
CA GLU A 322 -30.71 17.77 2.93
C GLU A 322 -30.90 16.24 2.85
N GLY A 323 -30.31 15.49 3.80
CA GLY A 323 -30.40 14.03 3.88
C GLY A 323 -29.93 13.33 2.61
N VAL A 324 -28.88 13.85 1.96
CA VAL A 324 -28.29 13.21 0.79
C VAL A 324 -27.63 11.90 1.19
N THR A 325 -27.71 10.92 0.30
CA THR A 325 -27.13 9.59 0.50
C THR A 325 -25.94 9.41 -0.44
N GLY A 326 -25.22 8.30 -0.29
CA GLY A 326 -24.14 7.93 -1.19
C GLY A 326 -24.03 6.42 -1.32
N ASP A 327 -23.00 5.97 -2.02
CA ASP A 327 -22.78 4.54 -2.32
C ASP A 327 -22.24 3.78 -1.11
N LYS A 328 -21.58 4.50 -0.18
CA LYS A 328 -21.07 3.94 1.08
C LYS A 328 -22.17 3.94 2.15
N LYS A 329 -22.24 2.84 2.90
CA LYS A 329 -23.11 2.70 4.08
C LYS A 329 -22.32 2.12 5.23
N SER A 330 -22.69 2.57 6.42
CA SER A 330 -22.12 2.09 7.68
C SER A 330 -23.24 1.71 8.64
N VAL A 331 -22.89 0.96 9.67
CA VAL A 331 -23.76 0.67 10.81
C VAL A 331 -23.14 1.27 12.04
N LEU A 332 -23.91 2.12 12.71
CA LEU A 332 -23.58 2.70 14.00
C LEU A 332 -24.34 1.94 15.07
N VAL A 333 -23.63 1.56 16.13
CA VAL A 333 -24.21 0.82 17.24
C VAL A 333 -23.81 1.48 18.53
N SER A 334 -24.80 1.93 19.28
CA SER A 334 -24.56 2.55 20.58
C SER A 334 -24.05 1.54 21.62
N LYS A 335 -23.26 2.03 22.56
CA LYS A 335 -22.84 1.29 23.76
C LYS A 335 -24.03 0.72 24.53
N GLY A 336 -23.85 -0.45 25.15
CA GLY A 336 -24.78 -1.07 26.09
C GLY A 336 -25.83 -2.00 25.48
N LYS A 337 -25.83 -2.20 24.15
CA LYS A 337 -26.73 -3.15 23.48
C LYS A 337 -26.42 -4.60 23.86
N ASN A 338 -27.43 -5.43 24.04
CA ASN A 338 -27.25 -6.84 24.43
C ASN A 338 -26.75 -7.66 23.23
N LEU A 339 -25.64 -8.38 23.39
CA LEU A 339 -25.05 -9.16 22.30
C LEU A 339 -25.68 -10.55 22.18
N PHE A 340 -25.71 -11.06 20.95
CA PHE A 340 -26.15 -12.40 20.61
C PHE A 340 -24.99 -13.22 20.03
N ILE A 341 -25.04 -14.54 20.14
CA ILE A 341 -24.10 -15.44 19.46
C ILE A 341 -24.85 -16.16 18.34
N ARG A 342 -24.20 -16.31 17.19
CA ARG A 342 -24.72 -17.08 16.06
C ARG A 342 -24.49 -18.57 16.28
N GLN A 343 -25.55 -19.35 16.11
CA GLN A 343 -25.54 -20.81 16.08
C GLN A 343 -26.29 -21.27 14.83
N ASP A 344 -25.61 -21.97 13.94
CA ASP A 344 -26.24 -22.46 12.71
C ASP A 344 -26.97 -23.78 13.01
N ALA A 345 -28.31 -23.74 13.01
CA ALA A 345 -29.16 -24.91 13.23
C ALA A 345 -29.71 -25.41 11.88
N ALA A 346 -29.44 -26.66 11.52
CA ALA A 346 -29.89 -27.26 10.24
C ALA A 346 -29.51 -26.44 8.99
N GLY A 347 -28.39 -25.71 9.04
CA GLY A 347 -27.91 -24.87 7.94
C GLY A 347 -28.60 -23.50 7.81
N GLN A 348 -29.45 -23.13 8.78
CA GLN A 348 -30.04 -21.79 8.87
C GLN A 348 -29.45 -21.01 10.07
N PRO A 349 -29.09 -19.73 9.89
CA PRO A 349 -28.59 -18.89 10.98
C PRO A 349 -29.64 -18.71 12.09
N ALA A 350 -29.27 -19.01 13.33
CA ALA A 350 -30.05 -18.69 14.52
C ALA A 350 -29.19 -17.92 15.53
N PHE A 351 -29.82 -17.06 16.35
CA PHE A 351 -29.13 -16.16 17.25
C PHE A 351 -29.67 -16.29 18.66
N THR A 352 -28.78 -16.57 19.61
CA THR A 352 -29.15 -16.73 21.02
C THR A 352 -28.63 -15.55 21.85
N PRO A 353 -29.46 -14.93 22.70
CA PRO A 353 -29.04 -13.82 23.54
C PRO A 353 -27.95 -14.27 24.53
N THR A 354 -27.05 -13.35 24.84
CA THR A 354 -26.02 -13.55 25.87
C THR A 354 -26.22 -12.58 27.02
N SER A 355 -25.52 -12.81 28.13
CA SER A 355 -25.41 -11.83 29.22
C SER A 355 -24.43 -10.69 28.88
N ALA A 356 -23.69 -10.79 27.78
CA ALA A 356 -22.72 -9.78 27.38
C ALA A 356 -23.43 -8.58 26.73
N ARG A 357 -22.88 -7.40 26.97
CA ARG A 357 -23.31 -6.15 26.35
C ARG A 357 -22.16 -5.54 25.58
N LEU A 358 -22.49 -4.83 24.51
CA LEU A 358 -21.52 -4.07 23.75
C LEU A 358 -20.90 -3.00 24.66
N GLY A 359 -19.61 -3.12 24.94
CA GLY A 359 -18.91 -2.26 25.90
C GLY A 359 -18.71 -0.82 25.40
N ALA A 360 -18.83 -0.60 24.09
CA ALA A 360 -18.34 0.57 23.38
C ALA A 360 -19.26 0.91 22.21
N GLN A 361 -19.34 2.18 21.79
CA GLN A 361 -19.99 2.48 20.51
C GLN A 361 -19.12 1.94 19.36
N CYS A 362 -19.72 1.30 18.36
CA CYS A 362 -18.98 0.86 17.18
C CYS A 362 -19.58 1.39 15.88
N LEU A 363 -18.71 1.80 14.96
CA LEU A 363 -19.06 2.18 13.61
C LEU A 363 -18.35 1.22 12.65
N LEU A 364 -19.12 0.47 11.86
CA LEU A 364 -18.59 -0.51 10.92
C LEU A 364 -19.11 -0.20 9.52
N THR A 365 -18.34 -0.47 8.48
CA THR A 365 -18.91 -0.49 7.12
C THR A 365 -19.99 -1.56 7.05
N ARG A 366 -21.01 -1.33 6.22
CA ARG A 366 -22.16 -2.23 6.11
C ARG A 366 -21.76 -3.67 5.77
N ASP A 367 -20.72 -3.83 4.95
CA ASP A 367 -20.19 -5.13 4.53
C ASP A 367 -19.36 -5.80 5.64
N ALA A 368 -18.56 -5.03 6.40
CA ALA A 368 -17.79 -5.54 7.53
C ALA A 368 -18.71 -6.08 8.65
N ALA A 369 -19.91 -5.52 8.78
CA ALA A 369 -20.92 -6.02 9.70
C ALA A 369 -21.56 -7.36 9.27
N THR A 370 -21.11 -7.96 8.15
CA THR A 370 -21.51 -9.29 7.63
C THR A 370 -23.01 -9.60 7.82
N PRO A 371 -23.90 -8.81 7.21
CA PRO A 371 -25.33 -8.95 7.45
C PRO A 371 -25.85 -10.30 7.00
N VAL A 372 -26.62 -10.94 7.87
CA VAL A 372 -27.22 -12.25 7.63
C VAL A 372 -28.69 -12.22 7.99
N ALA A 373 -29.54 -12.78 7.11
CA ALA A 373 -30.94 -12.98 7.40
C ALA A 373 -31.14 -14.29 8.17
N ASP A 374 -31.94 -14.27 9.23
CA ASP A 374 -32.41 -15.50 9.90
C ASP A 374 -33.54 -16.18 9.10
N GLY A 375 -34.01 -17.33 9.60
CA GLY A 375 -35.12 -18.08 8.97
C GLY A 375 -36.44 -17.30 8.86
N SER A 376 -36.59 -16.21 9.62
CA SER A 376 -37.74 -15.30 9.59
C SER A 376 -37.49 -14.04 8.74
N ARG A 377 -36.35 -13.96 8.05
CA ARG A 377 -35.88 -12.82 7.25
C ARG A 377 -35.60 -11.54 8.05
N ASN A 378 -35.35 -11.64 9.36
CA ASN A 378 -34.80 -10.50 10.11
C ASN A 378 -33.30 -10.43 9.88
N TRP A 379 -32.79 -9.21 9.71
CA TRP A 379 -31.35 -8.99 9.50
C TRP A 379 -30.59 -8.91 10.82
N TRP A 380 -29.44 -9.57 10.83
CA TRP A 380 -28.50 -9.62 11.94
C TRP A 380 -27.12 -9.15 11.48
N TYR A 381 -26.42 -8.45 12.36
CA TYR A 381 -25.18 -7.75 12.06
C TYR A 381 -24.12 -8.20 13.07
N LYS A 382 -22.98 -8.62 12.57
CA LYS A 382 -21.81 -8.93 13.39
C LYS A 382 -21.13 -7.63 13.78
N VAL A 383 -21.04 -7.36 15.08
CA VAL A 383 -20.55 -6.07 15.60
C VAL A 383 -19.26 -6.19 16.41
N THR A 384 -18.92 -7.40 16.84
CA THR A 384 -17.68 -7.72 17.55
C THR A 384 -17.40 -9.22 17.39
N GLY A 385 -16.16 -9.67 17.59
CA GLY A 385 -15.65 -11.05 17.49
C GLY A 385 -16.71 -12.15 17.22
N SER A 386 -17.47 -12.56 18.24
CA SER A 386 -18.60 -13.50 18.12
C SER A 386 -19.98 -12.86 18.34
N GLY A 387 -20.03 -11.55 18.62
CA GLY A 387 -21.23 -10.81 19.01
C GLY A 387 -22.01 -10.26 17.83
N TRP A 388 -23.32 -10.50 17.86
CA TRP A 388 -24.30 -10.10 16.85
C TRP A 388 -25.39 -9.23 17.46
N LEU A 389 -25.98 -8.36 16.63
CA LEU A 389 -27.14 -7.55 16.97
C LEU A 389 -28.22 -7.63 15.89
N PRO A 390 -29.50 -7.59 16.28
CA PRO A 390 -30.60 -7.50 15.33
C PRO A 390 -30.63 -6.11 14.67
N GLN A 391 -31.24 -6.01 13.49
CA GLN A 391 -31.41 -4.75 12.78
C GLN A 391 -32.03 -3.63 13.63
N SER A 392 -32.92 -3.97 14.57
CA SER A 392 -33.56 -3.00 15.47
C SER A 392 -32.60 -2.30 16.44
N ASP A 393 -31.40 -2.85 16.64
CA ASP A 393 -30.39 -2.33 17.56
C ASP A 393 -29.21 -1.66 16.86
N VAL A 394 -29.25 -1.57 15.53
CA VAL A 394 -28.23 -0.89 14.71
C VAL A 394 -28.85 0.27 13.94
N GLU A 395 -28.11 1.36 13.78
CA GLU A 395 -28.50 2.49 12.93
C GLU A 395 -27.74 2.42 11.61
N ASP A 396 -28.44 2.43 10.48
CA ASP A 396 -27.80 2.61 9.17
C ASP A 396 -27.40 4.09 9.02
N VAL A 397 -26.11 4.33 8.80
CA VAL A 397 -25.51 5.65 8.58
C VAL A 397 -25.10 5.79 7.13
N ASN A 398 -25.53 6.88 6.47
CA ASN A 398 -25.20 7.11 5.07
C ASN A 398 -23.83 7.79 4.93
N GLN A 399 -23.25 7.66 3.73
CA GLN A 399 -21.96 8.25 3.38
C GLN A 399 -21.77 9.73 3.77
N TYR A 400 -22.79 10.56 3.56
CA TYR A 400 -22.70 11.99 3.80
C TYR A 400 -23.18 12.41 5.19
N ASP A 401 -23.58 11.47 6.05
CA ASP A 401 -23.85 11.75 7.47
C ASP A 401 -22.53 11.92 8.25
N LEU A 402 -21.68 12.85 7.80
CA LEU A 402 -20.27 12.95 8.21
C LEU A 402 -20.12 13.19 9.72
N LEU A 403 -21.02 13.95 10.34
CA LEU A 403 -21.05 14.08 11.81
C LEU A 403 -21.24 12.72 12.52
N LYS A 404 -22.11 11.83 11.99
CA LYS A 404 -22.30 10.47 12.54
C LYS A 404 -21.13 9.55 12.22
N LEU A 405 -20.40 9.83 11.14
CA LEU A 405 -19.14 9.16 10.79
C LEU A 405 -17.93 9.70 11.58
N GLY A 406 -18.15 10.66 12.49
CA GLY A 406 -17.17 11.17 13.43
C GLY A 406 -16.48 12.47 13.03
N PHE A 407 -16.83 13.08 11.90
CA PHE A 407 -16.28 14.39 11.50
C PHE A 407 -16.77 15.52 12.40
N GLN A 408 -15.90 16.47 12.69
CA GLN A 408 -16.22 17.61 13.55
C GLN A 408 -15.58 18.88 13.01
N ALA A 409 -16.38 19.95 12.91
CA ALA A 409 -15.89 21.28 12.57
C ALA A 409 -15.40 21.99 13.83
N LEU A 410 -14.17 22.51 13.80
CA LEU A 410 -13.58 23.36 14.82
C LEU A 410 -13.29 24.72 14.19
N GLU A 411 -13.88 25.79 14.74
CA GLU A 411 -13.65 27.15 14.28
C GLU A 411 -12.68 27.87 15.22
N GLU A 412 -11.65 28.47 14.63
CA GLU A 412 -10.68 29.31 15.34
C GLU A 412 -10.78 30.76 14.85
N GLU A 413 -10.73 31.70 15.79
CA GLU A 413 -10.38 33.10 15.50
C GLU A 413 -8.89 33.28 15.80
N SER A 414 -8.03 32.82 14.88
CA SER A 414 -6.58 32.79 15.10
C SER A 414 -6.03 34.18 15.45
N GLY A 415 -5.06 34.22 16.36
CA GLY A 415 -4.34 35.44 16.74
C GLY A 415 -3.47 36.01 15.60
N GLY A 416 -3.25 35.21 14.55
CA GLY A 416 -2.59 35.60 13.32
C GLY A 416 -1.09 35.28 13.26
N ASP A 417 -0.44 34.92 14.37
CA ASP A 417 0.94 34.38 14.41
C ASP A 417 0.91 32.85 14.36
N VAL A 418 1.72 32.26 13.46
CA VAL A 418 1.76 30.80 13.28
C VAL A 418 2.33 30.03 14.48
N MET A 419 3.11 30.68 15.35
CA MET A 419 3.68 30.06 16.55
C MET A 419 2.64 29.90 17.67
N ASP A 420 1.54 30.65 17.62
CA ASP A 420 0.51 30.60 18.65
C ASP A 420 -0.45 29.42 18.44
N SER A 421 -0.45 28.80 17.25
CA SER A 421 -1.37 27.71 16.88
C SER A 421 -1.47 26.57 17.90
N PRO A 422 -0.37 26.06 18.52
CA PRO A 422 -0.46 25.06 19.58
C PRO A 422 -1.25 25.50 20.83
N TYR A 423 -1.43 26.81 21.02
CA TYR A 423 -2.07 27.40 22.19
C TYR A 423 -3.44 28.04 21.88
N GLU A 424 -3.89 27.93 20.63
CA GLU A 424 -5.16 28.45 20.15
C GLU A 424 -6.36 27.60 20.58
N GLY A 425 -7.57 28.16 20.46
CA GLY A 425 -8.82 27.60 21.00
C GLY A 425 -9.23 26.26 20.40
N TRP A 426 -8.77 25.91 19.20
CA TRP A 426 -9.06 24.64 18.53
C TRP A 426 -8.37 23.46 19.22
N VAL A 427 -7.21 23.67 19.86
CA VAL A 427 -6.45 22.62 20.56
C VAL A 427 -7.25 22.03 21.74
N PRO A 428 -7.73 22.82 22.72
CA PRO A 428 -8.58 22.28 23.78
C PRO A 428 -9.89 21.70 23.22
N GLN A 429 -10.41 22.18 22.09
CA GLN A 429 -11.58 21.59 21.45
C GLN A 429 -11.29 20.20 20.85
N ALA A 430 -10.14 20.02 20.18
CA ALA A 430 -9.68 18.74 19.65
C ALA A 430 -9.51 17.71 20.78
N PHE A 431 -8.89 18.13 21.86
CA PHE A 431 -8.74 17.33 23.07
C PHE A 431 -10.07 16.97 23.74
N ASN A 432 -11.00 17.93 23.83
CA ASN A 432 -12.36 17.66 24.28
C ASN A 432 -13.09 16.67 23.36
N ALA A 433 -12.82 16.68 22.04
CA ALA A 433 -13.37 15.71 21.10
C ALA A 433 -12.83 14.30 21.34
N VAL A 434 -11.52 14.17 21.59
CA VAL A 434 -10.89 12.90 21.97
C VAL A 434 -11.47 12.38 23.29
N SER A 435 -11.52 13.23 24.32
CA SER A 435 -12.06 12.89 25.64
C SER A 435 -13.52 12.41 25.58
N ARG A 436 -14.40 13.15 24.89
CA ARG A 436 -15.80 12.74 24.70
C ARG A 436 -15.93 11.42 23.94
N SER A 437 -15.10 11.20 22.93
CA SER A 437 -15.11 9.94 22.15
C SER A 437 -14.69 8.75 23.01
N ALA A 438 -13.73 8.95 23.89
CA ALA A 438 -13.32 7.96 24.87
C ALA A 438 -14.39 7.65 25.94
N GLU A 439 -15.09 8.66 26.45
CA GLU A 439 -16.21 8.46 27.39
C GLU A 439 -17.34 7.62 26.78
N GLN A 440 -17.56 7.77 25.47
CA GLN A 440 -18.56 7.03 24.70
C GLN A 440 -18.11 5.59 24.32
N GLY A 441 -16.83 5.27 24.55
CA GLY A 441 -16.26 3.92 24.56
C GLY A 441 -15.45 3.55 23.32
N ALA A 442 -14.14 3.43 23.49
CA ALA A 442 -13.34 2.32 22.97
C ALA A 442 -13.11 1.33 24.15
N ASP A 443 -12.63 0.11 23.90
CA ASP A 443 -12.56 -1.11 24.76
C ASP A 443 -12.59 -1.07 26.32
N TYR A 444 -12.58 -2.23 26.97
CA TYR A 444 -12.65 -2.33 28.45
C TYR A 444 -11.47 -1.64 29.20
N GLN A 445 -10.37 -1.29 28.50
CA GLN A 445 -9.24 -0.52 29.05
C GLN A 445 -9.59 0.94 29.41
N TYR A 446 -10.71 1.46 28.92
CA TYR A 446 -11.02 2.89 28.92
C TYR A 446 -11.80 3.36 30.16
N SER A 447 -11.86 2.57 31.24
CA SER A 447 -12.39 3.05 32.53
C SER A 447 -11.54 4.14 33.17
N GLN A 448 -10.40 4.49 32.56
CA GLN A 448 -9.50 5.54 33.01
C GLN A 448 -9.58 6.83 32.20
N VAL A 449 -10.39 7.01 31.14
CA VAL A 449 -10.12 8.14 30.21
C VAL A 449 -10.40 9.55 30.75
N PRO A 450 -11.37 9.83 31.62
CA PRO A 450 -11.44 11.16 32.23
C PRO A 450 -10.23 11.43 33.19
N PRO A 451 -9.78 10.45 34.00
CA PRO A 451 -8.52 10.54 34.76
C PRO A 451 -7.22 10.51 33.92
N PHE A 452 -7.15 9.69 32.88
CA PHE A 452 -6.00 9.50 31.99
C PHE A 452 -5.86 10.67 31.05
N TYR A 453 -6.92 11.37 30.66
CA TYR A 453 -6.78 12.59 29.88
C TYR A 453 -6.32 13.78 30.75
N ARG A 454 -6.78 13.87 32.02
CA ARG A 454 -6.15 14.77 33.01
C ARG A 454 -4.71 14.35 33.35
N GLY A 455 -4.46 13.05 33.35
CA GLY A 455 -3.14 12.44 33.48
C GLY A 455 -2.26 12.70 32.26
N LEU A 456 -2.80 12.66 31.06
CA LEU A 456 -2.14 12.93 29.79
C LEU A 456 -1.82 14.41 29.71
N MET A 457 -2.72 15.32 30.08
CA MET A 457 -2.36 16.74 30.20
C MET A 457 -1.31 17.01 31.31
N ALA A 458 -1.18 16.13 32.31
CA ALA A 458 -0.16 16.20 33.36
C ALA A 458 1.14 15.43 33.04
N GLU A 459 1.09 14.44 32.12
CA GLU A 459 2.20 13.64 31.58
C GLU A 459 2.77 14.28 30.32
N MET A 460 1.93 14.99 29.56
CA MET A 460 2.31 15.87 28.45
C MET A 460 3.24 16.94 28.97
N ASP A 461 3.03 17.46 30.18
CA ASP A 461 4.03 18.27 30.91
C ASP A 461 5.19 17.35 31.36
N SER A 462 5.98 16.90 30.39
CA SER A 462 6.99 15.85 30.54
C SER A 462 8.14 16.29 31.44
N ASN A 463 8.33 17.60 31.55
CA ASN A 463 9.30 18.24 32.44
C ASN A 463 8.70 18.68 33.79
N HIS A 464 7.38 18.53 33.97
CA HIS A 464 6.61 18.88 35.16
C HIS A 464 6.74 20.36 35.58
N ASP A 465 6.88 21.28 34.62
CA ASP A 465 7.03 22.72 34.88
C ASP A 465 5.69 23.48 34.95
N GLY A 466 4.58 22.79 34.68
CA GLY A 466 3.22 23.32 34.66
C GLY A 466 2.83 24.03 33.35
N LYS A 467 3.64 23.93 32.29
CA LYS A 467 3.42 24.54 30.97
C LYS A 467 3.62 23.51 29.87
N LEU A 468 2.58 23.33 29.04
CA LEU A 468 2.67 22.49 27.85
C LEU A 468 3.48 23.18 26.76
N THR A 469 4.42 22.45 26.16
CA THR A 469 5.16 22.87 24.98
C THR A 469 4.44 22.44 23.69
N ALA A 470 4.76 23.10 22.57
CA ALA A 470 4.23 22.72 21.26
C ALA A 470 4.55 21.27 20.87
N GLU A 471 5.73 20.76 21.26
CA GLU A 471 6.13 19.38 20.98
C GLU A 471 5.30 18.37 21.77
N GLU A 472 4.99 18.65 23.04
CA GLU A 472 4.15 17.78 23.88
C GLU A 472 2.71 17.73 23.36
N ILE A 473 2.18 18.87 22.88
CA ILE A 473 0.87 18.95 22.22
C ILE A 473 0.87 18.17 20.91
N ARG A 474 1.90 18.36 20.08
CA ARG A 474 2.05 17.62 18.83
C ARG A 474 2.13 16.11 19.07
N GLN A 475 2.94 15.66 20.03
CA GLN A 475 3.03 14.25 20.39
C GLN A 475 1.68 13.70 20.83
N ALA A 476 0.91 14.45 21.62
CA ALA A 476 -0.43 14.05 22.06
C ALA A 476 -1.46 13.95 20.92
N LEU A 477 -1.38 14.82 19.90
CA LEU A 477 -2.25 14.76 18.72
C LEU A 477 -1.80 13.71 17.69
N ALA A 478 -0.50 13.42 17.65
CA ALA A 478 0.12 12.43 16.77
C ALA A 478 0.23 11.04 17.41
N VAL A 479 -0.30 10.82 18.62
CA VAL A 479 -0.31 9.51 19.28
C VAL A 479 -0.97 8.51 18.36
N ARG A 480 -0.29 7.38 18.15
CA ARG A 480 -0.73 6.31 17.24
C ARG A 480 -1.82 5.42 17.84
N ASP A 481 -2.43 5.87 18.93
CA ASP A 481 -3.60 5.24 19.51
C ASP A 481 -4.76 5.31 18.49
N PRO A 482 -5.40 4.16 18.17
CA PRO A 482 -6.44 4.13 17.15
C PRO A 482 -7.60 5.10 17.41
N LEU A 483 -7.97 5.36 18.67
CA LEU A 483 -9.04 6.29 19.01
C LEU A 483 -8.62 7.73 18.73
N VAL A 484 -7.45 8.14 19.23
CA VAL A 484 -6.91 9.49 19.02
C VAL A 484 -6.79 9.76 17.52
N LYS A 485 -6.15 8.85 16.77
CA LYS A 485 -6.01 8.94 15.32
C LYS A 485 -7.35 9.02 14.60
N ASN A 486 -8.32 8.18 15.00
CA ASN A 486 -9.64 8.15 14.38
C ASN A 486 -10.40 9.48 14.54
N VAL A 487 -10.25 10.14 15.70
CA VAL A 487 -10.84 11.46 15.98
C VAL A 487 -10.06 12.57 15.28
N VAL A 488 -8.74 12.64 15.48
CA VAL A 488 -7.86 13.70 14.98
C VAL A 488 -7.91 13.82 13.46
N ASN A 489 -7.89 12.70 12.74
CA ASN A 489 -7.94 12.70 11.28
C ASN A 489 -9.34 13.04 10.71
N ARG A 490 -10.34 13.22 11.58
CA ARG A 490 -11.71 13.63 11.22
C ARG A 490 -12.05 15.04 11.71
N LEU A 491 -11.09 15.73 12.32
CA LEU A 491 -11.23 17.16 12.59
C LEU A 491 -11.16 17.93 11.28
N VAL A 492 -12.05 18.92 11.15
CA VAL A 492 -12.08 19.90 10.08
C VAL A 492 -11.89 21.26 10.74
N VAL A 493 -10.70 21.82 10.59
CA VAL A 493 -10.28 22.98 11.39
C VAL A 493 -10.24 24.22 10.50
N LYS A 494 -10.89 25.31 10.93
CA LYS A 494 -10.78 26.60 10.27
C LYS A 494 -9.58 27.35 10.85
N HIS A 495 -8.52 27.53 10.07
CA HIS A 495 -7.28 28.15 10.53
C HIS A 495 -6.60 28.93 9.39
N HIS A 496 -5.81 29.95 9.74
CA HIS A 496 -4.97 30.66 8.77
C HIS A 496 -3.89 29.72 8.22
N SER A 497 -3.79 29.61 6.90
CA SER A 497 -2.77 28.74 6.30
C SER A 497 -1.37 29.34 6.38
N GLU A 498 -0.39 28.47 6.57
CA GLU A 498 1.05 28.71 6.47
C GLU A 498 1.48 29.20 5.08
N TRP A 499 0.63 29.08 4.05
CA TRP A 499 0.92 29.55 2.70
C TRP A 499 0.44 30.98 2.40
N SER A 500 -0.08 31.67 3.41
CA SER A 500 -0.60 33.03 3.32
C SER A 500 0.27 33.99 4.12
N LYS A 501 0.59 35.15 3.51
CA LYS A 501 1.35 36.28 4.09
C LYS A 501 2.77 35.94 4.59
N GLY A 502 3.69 36.88 4.40
CA GLY A 502 5.07 36.77 4.88
C GLY A 502 5.32 37.49 6.21
N ARG A 503 6.54 37.37 6.73
CA ARG A 503 7.02 38.02 7.97
C ARG A 503 6.58 39.46 8.18
N SER A 504 6.57 40.30 7.13
CA SER A 504 6.24 41.73 7.22
C SER A 504 4.82 42.03 7.75
N THR A 505 3.96 41.01 7.82
CA THR A 505 2.59 41.12 8.36
C THR A 505 2.50 40.84 9.86
N GLY A 506 3.61 40.44 10.50
CA GLY A 506 3.61 39.98 11.89
C GLY A 506 3.32 38.49 12.05
N ARG A 507 2.77 37.82 11.01
CA ARG A 507 2.36 36.40 11.05
C ARG A 507 3.46 35.40 11.45
N TRP A 508 4.71 35.76 11.19
CA TRP A 508 5.84 34.88 11.44
C TRP A 508 6.81 35.47 12.46
N GLU A 509 6.44 36.58 13.11
CA GLU A 509 7.39 37.30 13.96
C GLU A 509 7.84 36.43 15.14
N GLY A 510 6.94 35.64 15.75
CA GLY A 510 7.31 34.64 16.75
C GLY A 510 8.31 33.61 16.22
N PHE A 511 8.09 33.06 15.03
CA PHE A 511 8.97 32.04 14.44
C PHE A 511 10.42 32.53 14.28
N TYR A 512 10.61 33.78 13.88
CA TYR A 512 11.95 34.35 13.70
C TYR A 512 12.64 34.77 15.01
N GLN A 513 11.92 34.85 16.15
CA GLN A 513 12.54 35.20 17.43
C GLN A 513 13.43 34.06 17.96
N ASP A 514 12.99 32.82 17.79
CA ASP A 514 13.69 31.63 18.31
C ASP A 514 14.57 30.93 17.25
N LEU A 515 14.54 31.40 16.00
CA LEU A 515 15.29 30.82 14.91
C LEU A 515 16.80 31.11 15.01
N ASP A 516 17.63 30.11 14.72
CA ASP A 516 19.08 30.29 14.59
C ASP A 516 19.39 31.46 13.64
N PRO A 517 20.17 32.48 14.07
CA PRO A 517 20.59 33.59 13.22
C PRO A 517 21.22 33.18 11.88
N LEU A 518 21.83 32.00 11.81
CA LEU A 518 22.41 31.45 10.58
C LEU A 518 21.32 30.99 9.59
N ALA A 519 20.16 30.56 10.09
CA ALA A 519 19.03 30.07 9.30
C ALA A 519 18.05 31.18 8.86
N VAL A 520 18.07 32.36 9.50
CA VAL A 520 17.12 33.47 9.21
C VAL A 520 17.03 33.78 7.72
N LYS A 521 18.16 34.00 7.04
CA LYS A 521 18.16 34.35 5.60
C LYS A 521 17.63 33.22 4.72
N TYR A 522 17.87 31.97 5.13
CA TYR A 522 17.31 30.81 4.44
C TYR A 522 15.79 30.82 4.56
N CYS A 523 15.27 30.89 5.80
CA CYS A 523 13.84 30.86 6.09
C CYS A 523 13.07 32.04 5.49
N GLU A 524 13.63 33.26 5.54
CA GLU A 524 13.00 34.45 4.93
C GLU A 524 12.78 34.27 3.44
N LYS A 525 13.80 33.77 2.73
CA LYS A 525 13.69 33.53 1.29
C LYS A 525 12.75 32.37 1.00
N TRP A 526 12.92 31.24 1.70
CA TRP A 526 12.11 30.04 1.53
C TRP A 526 10.61 30.33 1.74
N GLN A 527 10.26 31.04 2.82
CA GLN A 527 8.87 31.43 3.10
C GLN A 527 8.30 32.37 2.05
N ALA A 528 9.04 33.43 1.68
CA ALA A 528 8.60 34.36 0.65
C ALA A 528 8.38 33.67 -0.70
N ASP A 529 9.23 32.70 -1.02
CA ASP A 529 9.12 31.90 -2.25
C ASP A 529 7.97 30.89 -2.20
N LEU A 530 7.43 30.51 -1.03
CA LEU A 530 6.31 29.57 -0.90
C LEU A 530 4.94 30.23 -0.79
N GLU A 531 4.88 31.50 -0.39
CA GLU A 531 3.63 32.25 -0.31
C GLU A 531 2.94 32.29 -1.68
N TRP A 532 1.69 31.85 -1.73
CA TRP A 532 0.90 31.85 -2.97
C TRP A 532 -0.52 32.39 -2.79
N MET A 533 -1.08 32.28 -1.58
CA MET A 533 -2.50 32.58 -1.34
C MET A 533 -2.88 34.03 -1.66
N SER A 534 -1.98 34.99 -1.42
CA SER A 534 -2.20 36.41 -1.73
C SER A 534 -2.41 36.70 -3.22
N ARG A 535 -2.10 35.74 -4.11
CA ARG A 535 -2.22 35.86 -5.56
C ARG A 535 -3.41 35.10 -6.13
N VAL A 536 -4.18 34.39 -5.30
CA VAL A 536 -5.25 33.50 -5.75
C VAL A 536 -6.59 33.96 -5.15
N PRO A 537 -7.56 34.46 -5.96
CA PRO A 537 -8.70 35.25 -5.46
C PRO A 537 -9.57 34.62 -4.36
N PRO A 538 -9.83 33.29 -4.33
CA PRO A 538 -10.52 32.69 -3.19
C PRO A 538 -9.79 32.83 -1.84
N PHE A 539 -8.47 33.04 -1.85
CA PHE A 539 -7.58 33.03 -0.67
C PHE A 539 -6.92 34.39 -0.37
N ASP A 540 -7.15 35.43 -1.19
CA ASP A 540 -6.40 36.69 -1.15
C ASP A 540 -6.82 37.65 0.00
N LYS A 541 -7.93 37.33 0.68
CA LYS A 541 -8.56 38.17 1.72
C LYS A 541 -7.98 38.06 3.11
N ASP A 542 -6.96 37.22 3.31
CA ASP A 542 -6.34 37.00 4.61
C ASP A 542 -7.28 36.41 5.68
N GLU A 543 -8.23 35.58 5.24
CA GLU A 543 -9.19 34.90 6.11
C GLU A 543 -8.74 33.47 6.39
N ALA A 544 -9.08 32.95 7.57
CA ALA A 544 -8.90 31.53 7.89
C ALA A 544 -9.75 30.66 6.96
N VAL A 545 -9.17 29.53 6.53
CA VAL A 545 -9.81 28.57 5.62
C VAL A 545 -10.00 27.24 6.31
N TRP A 546 -10.91 26.41 5.79
CA TRP A 546 -11.13 25.07 6.29
C TRP A 546 -10.06 24.12 5.77
N HIS A 547 -9.47 23.37 6.69
CA HIS A 547 -8.47 22.34 6.42
C HIS A 547 -9.04 20.97 6.70
N PHE A 548 -8.67 20.00 5.87
CA PHE A 548 -9.13 18.61 5.99
C PHE A 548 -7.95 17.66 5.87
N HIS A 549 -7.94 16.60 6.68
CA HIS A 549 -6.98 15.51 6.48
C HIS A 549 -7.17 14.92 5.06
N PRO A 550 -6.17 15.04 4.15
CA PRO A 550 -6.39 14.77 2.73
C PRO A 550 -6.89 13.36 2.41
N VAL A 551 -6.30 12.33 3.02
CA VAL A 551 -6.67 10.93 2.77
C VAL A 551 -8.03 10.57 3.38
N VAL A 552 -8.23 10.86 4.67
CA VAL A 552 -9.42 10.46 5.42
C VAL A 552 -10.67 11.19 4.95
N PHE A 553 -10.58 12.50 4.70
CA PHE A 553 -11.73 13.27 4.22
C PHE A 553 -12.14 12.89 2.80
N LEU A 554 -11.18 12.81 1.87
CA LEU A 554 -11.48 12.44 0.48
C LEU A 554 -12.00 11.01 0.37
N ASP A 555 -11.50 10.07 1.19
CA ASP A 555 -12.09 8.72 1.23
C ASP A 555 -13.57 8.78 1.64
N ALA A 556 -13.92 9.53 2.70
CA ALA A 556 -15.30 9.62 3.18
C ALA A 556 -16.28 10.11 2.11
N ILE A 557 -15.90 11.13 1.33
CA ILE A 557 -16.76 11.72 0.28
C ILE A 557 -16.62 11.04 -1.10
N GLY A 558 -15.67 10.12 -1.24
CA GLY A 558 -15.39 9.38 -2.47
C GLY A 558 -16.36 8.23 -2.71
N GLN A 559 -16.64 7.93 -3.99
CA GLN A 559 -17.46 6.78 -4.35
C GLN A 559 -16.91 5.47 -3.77
N LYS A 560 -17.80 4.51 -3.51
CA LYS A 560 -17.39 3.15 -3.13
C LYS A 560 -16.47 2.60 -4.23
N ARG A 561 -15.33 2.04 -3.84
CA ARG A 561 -14.42 1.43 -4.80
C ARG A 561 -15.03 0.15 -5.32
N ASN A 562 -15.05 -0.02 -6.63
CA ASN A 562 -15.51 -1.26 -7.23
C ASN A 562 -14.43 -2.32 -7.06
N LYS A 563 -14.82 -3.48 -6.52
CA LYS A 563 -13.96 -4.67 -6.47
C LYS A 563 -13.92 -5.30 -7.86
N GLU A 564 -13.04 -4.79 -8.72
CA GLU A 564 -12.97 -5.18 -10.14
C GLU A 564 -12.63 -6.67 -10.37
N ILE A 565 -12.00 -7.32 -9.40
CA ILE A 565 -11.64 -8.74 -9.39
C ILE A 565 -12.13 -9.41 -8.09
N ILE A 566 -12.74 -10.59 -8.18
CA ILE A 566 -13.04 -11.45 -7.03
C ILE A 566 -12.34 -12.80 -7.16
N PHE A 567 -12.33 -13.58 -6.09
CA PHE A 567 -11.76 -14.92 -6.07
C PHE A 567 -12.66 -15.88 -6.85
N PRO A 568 -12.09 -16.86 -7.57
CA PRO A 568 -12.88 -17.78 -8.39
C PRO A 568 -13.72 -18.79 -7.57
N PHE A 569 -13.55 -18.85 -6.25
CA PHE A 569 -14.42 -19.61 -5.34
C PHE A 569 -15.14 -18.67 -4.38
N LYS A 570 -16.38 -19.04 -4.00
CA LYS A 570 -17.16 -18.37 -2.93
C LYS A 570 -16.74 -18.78 -1.52
N VAL A 571 -15.84 -19.76 -1.40
CA VAL A 571 -15.32 -20.30 -0.14
C VAL A 571 -13.79 -20.39 -0.23
N LYS A 572 -13.09 -20.26 0.90
CA LYS A 572 -11.63 -20.43 0.95
C LYS A 572 -11.25 -21.83 0.42
N PRO A 573 -10.20 -21.96 -0.41
CA PRO A 573 -9.77 -23.26 -0.92
C PRO A 573 -9.24 -24.14 0.22
N LYS A 574 -9.30 -25.46 0.04
CA LYS A 574 -8.83 -26.43 1.05
C LYS A 574 -7.33 -26.42 1.26
N ASN A 575 -6.57 -25.95 0.27
CA ASN A 575 -5.15 -25.65 0.38
C ASN A 575 -4.87 -24.17 0.67
N ASP A 576 -5.79 -23.47 1.33
CA ASP A 576 -5.51 -22.17 1.94
C ASP A 576 -4.60 -22.31 3.18
N ILE A 577 -4.08 -21.20 3.71
CA ILE A 577 -3.13 -21.19 4.85
C ILE A 577 -3.73 -21.82 6.12
N GLU A 578 -5.03 -21.67 6.32
CA GLU A 578 -5.81 -22.30 7.40
C GLU A 578 -6.46 -23.63 6.99
N GLY A 579 -6.29 -24.03 5.72
CA GLY A 579 -6.95 -25.17 5.13
C GLY A 579 -6.38 -26.52 5.55
N VAL A 580 -7.18 -27.58 5.41
CA VAL A 580 -6.79 -28.97 5.70
C VAL A 580 -5.58 -29.45 4.87
N TRP A 581 -5.34 -28.84 3.72
CA TRP A 581 -4.22 -29.13 2.82
C TRP A 581 -3.23 -27.96 2.73
N LYS A 582 -3.07 -27.17 3.80
CA LYS A 582 -2.13 -26.03 3.87
C LYS A 582 -0.68 -26.32 3.48
N ARG A 583 -0.23 -27.59 3.55
CA ARG A 583 1.08 -28.02 3.00
C ARG A 583 1.19 -27.87 1.47
N TYR A 584 0.09 -27.66 0.79
CA TYR A 584 0.00 -27.39 -0.65
C TYR A 584 -0.46 -25.95 -0.92
N TYR A 585 -0.05 -25.01 -0.07
CA TYR A 585 -0.56 -23.64 -0.06
C TYR A 585 -0.52 -22.99 -1.44
N TRP A 586 -1.70 -22.60 -1.95
CA TRP A 586 -1.85 -22.08 -3.31
C TRP A 586 -1.03 -20.79 -3.55
N ALA A 587 -0.87 -19.97 -2.51
CA ALA A 587 -0.15 -18.70 -2.55
C ALA A 587 1.31 -18.78 -2.07
N ALA A 588 1.88 -19.99 -1.97
CA ALA A 588 3.27 -20.19 -1.57
C ALA A 588 4.26 -19.52 -2.54
N SER A 589 5.42 -19.12 -2.01
CA SER A 589 6.51 -18.54 -2.79
C SER A 589 7.02 -19.50 -3.86
N LEU A 590 7.50 -18.97 -4.99
CA LEU A 590 8.18 -19.77 -6.01
C LEU A 590 9.45 -20.46 -5.49
N THR A 591 10.04 -19.92 -4.41
CA THR A 591 11.22 -20.48 -3.73
C THR A 591 10.88 -21.53 -2.67
N ASP A 592 9.59 -21.76 -2.38
CA ASP A 592 9.15 -22.69 -1.33
C ASP A 592 9.68 -24.13 -1.59
N SER A 593 10.13 -24.83 -0.55
CA SER A 593 10.67 -26.18 -0.68
C SER A 593 9.64 -27.29 -0.39
N ASN A 594 8.50 -26.94 0.22
CA ASN A 594 7.55 -27.89 0.83
C ASN A 594 6.34 -28.23 -0.05
N ALA A 595 6.00 -27.45 -1.07
CA ALA A 595 4.70 -27.55 -1.74
C ALA A 595 4.76 -27.57 -3.29
N SER A 596 5.53 -28.50 -3.87
CA SER A 596 5.97 -28.41 -5.28
C SER A 596 4.92 -28.60 -6.40
N GLN A 597 3.63 -28.83 -6.11
CA GLN A 597 2.66 -29.17 -7.17
C GLN A 597 1.63 -28.08 -7.47
N ALA A 598 1.08 -27.39 -6.45
CA ALA A 598 -0.01 -26.44 -6.66
C ALA A 598 0.44 -25.10 -7.25
N ILE A 599 1.74 -24.84 -7.34
CA ILE A 599 2.26 -23.51 -7.70
C ILE A 599 2.83 -23.44 -9.12
N PHE A 600 2.73 -22.25 -9.69
CA PHE A 600 3.25 -21.91 -11.01
C PHE A 600 4.74 -22.19 -11.13
N GLY A 601 5.22 -22.56 -12.32
CA GLY A 601 6.65 -22.69 -12.60
C GLY A 601 7.33 -23.94 -12.00
N ARG A 602 6.56 -24.87 -11.42
CA ARG A 602 7.13 -26.12 -10.89
C ARG A 602 7.41 -27.15 -11.97
N ASN A 603 8.48 -27.90 -11.80
CA ASN A 603 8.85 -28.96 -12.73
C ASN A 603 7.79 -30.05 -12.76
N ARG A 604 7.33 -30.40 -13.97
CA ARG A 604 6.44 -31.52 -14.27
C ARG A 604 7.13 -32.45 -15.26
N SER A 605 6.62 -33.68 -15.38
CA SER A 605 7.16 -34.68 -16.31
C SER A 605 8.67 -34.88 -16.16
N ARG A 606 9.15 -35.05 -14.92
CA ARG A 606 10.58 -35.19 -14.57
C ARG A 606 11.47 -34.01 -15.02
N GLY A 607 10.90 -32.81 -15.13
CA GLY A 607 11.62 -31.59 -15.52
C GLY A 607 11.43 -31.18 -16.98
N ASN A 608 10.74 -31.99 -17.79
CA ASN A 608 10.54 -31.72 -19.22
C ASN A 608 9.57 -30.56 -19.50
N ARG A 609 8.73 -30.19 -18.52
CA ARG A 609 7.85 -29.02 -18.63
C ARG A 609 7.66 -28.36 -17.26
N LYS A 610 7.10 -27.16 -17.25
CA LYS A 610 6.75 -26.36 -16.07
C LYS A 610 5.22 -26.34 -15.87
N HIS A 611 4.77 -26.18 -14.63
CA HIS A 611 3.36 -26.08 -14.26
C HIS A 611 2.81 -24.71 -14.63
N ALA A 612 1.70 -24.66 -15.36
CA ALA A 612 1.19 -23.45 -16.00
C ALA A 612 0.23 -22.62 -15.14
N ALA A 613 -0.19 -23.13 -13.98
CA ALA A 613 -1.28 -22.58 -13.19
C ALA A 613 -0.90 -22.41 -11.72
N ARG A 614 -1.82 -21.81 -10.98
CA ARG A 614 -1.97 -22.04 -9.54
C ARG A 614 -3.20 -22.94 -9.34
N ASP A 615 -3.03 -24.04 -8.60
CA ASP A 615 -4.11 -25.00 -8.34
C ASP A 615 -4.79 -24.69 -7.00
N LEU A 616 -6.12 -24.50 -7.04
CA LEU A 616 -6.95 -24.26 -5.86
C LEU A 616 -7.73 -25.52 -5.52
N TYR A 617 -7.42 -26.16 -4.40
CA TYR A 617 -8.05 -27.42 -4.01
C TYR A 617 -9.39 -27.16 -3.33
N SER A 618 -10.36 -28.05 -3.55
CA SER A 618 -11.76 -27.81 -3.14
C SER A 618 -12.44 -29.09 -2.65
N GLU A 619 -13.64 -28.93 -2.09
CA GLU A 619 -14.59 -30.05 -1.98
C GLU A 619 -15.09 -30.47 -3.38
N PRO A 620 -15.63 -31.68 -3.53
CA PRO A 620 -16.30 -32.11 -4.76
C PRO A 620 -17.35 -31.10 -5.23
N LEU A 621 -17.36 -30.81 -6.54
CA LEU A 621 -18.37 -29.98 -7.19
C LEU A 621 -18.51 -28.57 -6.59
N THR A 622 -17.40 -27.98 -6.13
CA THR A 622 -17.38 -26.60 -5.61
C THR A 622 -17.67 -25.61 -6.74
N GLU A 623 -18.55 -24.63 -6.50
CA GLU A 623 -18.91 -23.59 -7.47
C GLU A 623 -17.70 -22.72 -7.85
N ILE A 624 -17.52 -22.54 -9.15
CA ILE A 624 -16.54 -21.64 -9.75
C ILE A 624 -17.29 -20.42 -10.28
N VAL A 625 -16.82 -19.23 -9.95
CA VAL A 625 -17.39 -17.96 -10.43
C VAL A 625 -16.45 -17.22 -11.38
N ALA A 626 -17.03 -16.39 -12.26
CA ALA A 626 -16.25 -15.46 -13.07
C ALA A 626 -15.60 -14.40 -12.17
N VAL A 627 -14.26 -14.25 -12.26
CA VAL A 627 -13.50 -13.31 -11.41
C VAL A 627 -13.79 -11.84 -11.72
N SER A 628 -14.27 -11.55 -12.93
CA SER A 628 -14.68 -10.23 -13.38
C SER A 628 -15.72 -10.35 -14.50
N ASN A 629 -16.24 -9.21 -14.96
CA ASN A 629 -17.06 -9.16 -16.16
C ASN A 629 -16.25 -9.66 -17.37
N GLY A 630 -16.88 -10.34 -18.31
CA GLY A 630 -16.16 -10.90 -19.46
C GLY A 630 -17.02 -11.56 -20.52
N ILE A 631 -16.35 -12.14 -21.50
CA ILE A 631 -16.94 -12.89 -22.61
C ILE A 631 -16.31 -14.27 -22.65
N VAL A 632 -17.12 -15.33 -22.67
CA VAL A 632 -16.64 -16.70 -22.82
C VAL A 632 -16.06 -16.87 -24.22
N ARG A 633 -14.79 -17.23 -24.31
CA ARG A 633 -14.09 -17.35 -25.59
C ARG A 633 -13.86 -18.78 -26.03
N SER A 634 -13.69 -19.70 -25.09
CA SER A 634 -13.49 -21.11 -25.45
C SER A 634 -13.92 -22.04 -24.33
N ILE A 635 -14.74 -23.02 -24.67
CA ILE A 635 -15.05 -24.19 -23.84
C ILE A 635 -14.57 -25.43 -24.59
N SER A 636 -13.74 -26.24 -23.93
CA SER A 636 -13.19 -27.46 -24.56
C SER A 636 -12.73 -28.49 -23.53
N HIS A 637 -12.52 -29.72 -24.01
CA HIS A 637 -11.97 -30.82 -23.22
C HIS A 637 -10.59 -30.47 -22.63
N TYR A 638 -10.35 -30.92 -21.40
CA TYR A 638 -9.12 -30.68 -20.65
C TYR A 638 -8.49 -32.00 -20.15
N TYR A 639 -7.68 -31.99 -19.08
CA TYR A 639 -7.01 -33.21 -18.64
C TYR A 639 -7.94 -34.15 -17.87
N PHE A 640 -7.60 -35.44 -17.81
CA PHE A 640 -8.27 -36.40 -16.91
C PHE A 640 -9.81 -36.38 -16.95
N GLY A 641 -10.41 -36.22 -18.15
CA GLY A 641 -11.86 -36.25 -18.35
C GLY A 641 -12.61 -34.98 -17.93
N THR A 642 -11.92 -33.93 -17.51
CA THR A 642 -12.51 -32.62 -17.18
C THR A 642 -12.51 -31.69 -18.40
N TRP A 643 -13.07 -30.49 -18.22
CA TRP A 643 -13.13 -29.46 -19.25
C TRP A 643 -12.46 -28.17 -18.75
N GLN A 644 -12.29 -27.21 -19.65
CA GLN A 644 -11.86 -25.86 -19.33
C GLN A 644 -12.81 -24.82 -19.92
N ILE A 645 -12.87 -23.66 -19.26
CA ILE A 645 -13.54 -22.46 -19.75
C ILE A 645 -12.49 -21.35 -19.81
N THR A 646 -12.36 -20.70 -20.95
CA THR A 646 -11.52 -19.50 -21.11
C THR A 646 -12.40 -18.29 -21.30
N ILE A 647 -12.26 -17.30 -20.41
CA ILE A 647 -13.03 -16.05 -20.42
C ILE A 647 -12.04 -14.90 -20.65
N GLU A 648 -12.41 -14.01 -21.57
CA GLU A 648 -11.76 -12.71 -21.74
C GLU A 648 -12.44 -11.69 -20.83
N HIS A 649 -11.68 -11.04 -19.97
CA HIS A 649 -12.14 -10.09 -18.98
C HIS A 649 -11.72 -8.67 -19.33
N THR A 650 -12.63 -7.73 -19.08
CA THR A 650 -12.37 -6.29 -19.13
C THR A 650 -12.94 -5.67 -17.87
N THR A 651 -12.08 -5.03 -17.08
CA THR A 651 -12.46 -4.32 -15.86
C THR A 651 -12.77 -2.85 -16.16
N ASN A 652 -13.51 -2.19 -15.28
CA ASN A 652 -13.82 -0.77 -15.43
C ASN A 652 -12.58 0.13 -15.26
N ASP A 653 -11.55 -0.37 -14.57
CA ASP A 653 -10.23 0.30 -14.45
C ASP A 653 -9.34 0.13 -15.70
N GLY A 654 -9.84 -0.54 -16.74
CA GLY A 654 -9.20 -0.66 -18.05
C GLY A 654 -8.19 -1.79 -18.17
N ARG A 655 -8.15 -2.73 -17.22
CA ARG A 655 -7.39 -3.98 -17.39
C ARG A 655 -8.11 -4.91 -18.37
N HIS A 656 -7.31 -5.57 -19.19
CA HIS A 656 -7.75 -6.55 -20.18
C HIS A 656 -6.88 -7.79 -20.03
N PHE A 657 -7.50 -8.96 -19.91
CA PHE A 657 -6.80 -10.23 -19.69
C PHE A 657 -7.70 -11.43 -19.98
N TYR A 658 -7.10 -12.61 -20.06
CA TYR A 658 -7.81 -13.88 -20.18
C TYR A 658 -7.52 -14.76 -18.96
N ILE A 659 -8.56 -15.41 -18.47
CA ILE A 659 -8.45 -16.47 -17.46
C ILE A 659 -8.91 -17.77 -18.07
N ARG A 660 -8.11 -18.82 -17.88
CA ARG A 660 -8.57 -20.20 -18.09
C ARG A 660 -8.89 -20.85 -16.75
N TYR A 661 -10.14 -21.25 -16.62
CA TYR A 661 -10.67 -22.04 -15.53
C TYR A 661 -10.63 -23.51 -15.96
N GLY A 662 -9.58 -24.23 -15.57
CA GLY A 662 -9.38 -25.65 -15.92
C GLY A 662 -9.89 -26.60 -14.83
N GLU A 663 -10.02 -27.87 -15.20
CA GLU A 663 -10.51 -28.96 -14.33
C GLU A 663 -11.97 -28.79 -13.89
N VAL A 664 -12.83 -28.29 -14.79
CA VAL A 664 -14.26 -28.11 -14.52
C VAL A 664 -15.09 -29.34 -14.94
N ASP A 665 -16.21 -29.55 -14.25
CA ASP A 665 -17.18 -30.59 -14.63
C ASP A 665 -17.95 -30.16 -15.89
N PRO A 666 -17.85 -30.88 -17.03
CA PRO A 666 -18.57 -30.54 -18.25
C PRO A 666 -20.08 -30.42 -18.09
N GLN A 667 -20.69 -31.19 -17.19
CA GLN A 667 -22.14 -31.18 -17.00
C GLN A 667 -22.61 -29.95 -16.21
N SER A 668 -21.69 -29.24 -15.57
CA SER A 668 -21.97 -28.06 -14.74
C SER A 668 -21.80 -26.72 -15.46
N ILE A 669 -21.30 -26.72 -16.70
CA ILE A 669 -21.01 -25.50 -17.45
C ILE A 669 -22.31 -24.80 -17.84
N VAL A 670 -22.44 -23.53 -17.45
CA VAL A 670 -23.71 -22.78 -17.56
C VAL A 670 -23.77 -21.88 -18.80
N PHE A 671 -22.61 -21.49 -19.34
CA PHE A 671 -22.50 -20.53 -20.45
C PHE A 671 -21.93 -21.16 -21.72
N GLY A 672 -22.29 -20.60 -22.88
CA GLY A 672 -21.76 -20.95 -24.20
C GLY A 672 -20.65 -20.02 -24.70
N ASN A 673 -19.95 -20.43 -25.77
CA ASN A 673 -18.97 -19.57 -26.45
C ASN A 673 -19.64 -18.29 -26.99
N GLY A 674 -19.04 -17.13 -26.72
CA GLY A 674 -19.51 -15.81 -27.12
C GLY A 674 -20.46 -15.14 -26.12
N GLU A 675 -20.91 -15.85 -25.08
CA GLU A 675 -21.80 -15.28 -24.07
C GLU A 675 -21.07 -14.36 -23.10
N LYS A 676 -21.78 -13.33 -22.65
CA LYS A 676 -21.29 -12.39 -21.64
C LYS A 676 -21.54 -12.94 -20.24
N VAL A 677 -20.53 -12.86 -19.39
CA VAL A 677 -20.60 -13.23 -17.98
C VAL A 677 -20.36 -12.00 -17.10
N GLN A 678 -21.06 -11.94 -15.98
CA GLN A 678 -20.86 -10.92 -14.96
C GLN A 678 -20.00 -11.48 -13.82
N GLN A 679 -19.20 -10.62 -13.21
CA GLN A 679 -18.42 -10.94 -12.01
C GLN A 679 -19.30 -11.62 -10.95
N GLY A 680 -18.82 -12.70 -10.33
CA GLY A 680 -19.54 -13.43 -9.27
C GLY A 680 -20.57 -14.44 -9.76
N THR A 681 -20.87 -14.46 -11.06
CA THR A 681 -21.78 -15.46 -11.62
C THR A 681 -21.12 -16.83 -11.66
N VAL A 682 -21.86 -17.88 -11.26
CA VAL A 682 -21.38 -19.26 -11.32
C VAL A 682 -21.25 -19.69 -12.78
N ILE A 683 -20.03 -20.08 -13.19
CA ILE A 683 -19.73 -20.49 -14.56
C ILE A 683 -19.63 -22.01 -14.73
N ALA A 684 -19.22 -22.72 -13.66
CA ALA A 684 -19.13 -24.17 -13.59
C ALA A 684 -18.92 -24.64 -12.14
N LYS A 685 -18.71 -25.94 -11.95
CA LYS A 685 -18.25 -26.57 -10.72
C LYS A 685 -16.94 -27.33 -10.96
N THR A 686 -16.15 -27.55 -9.91
CA THR A 686 -14.92 -28.36 -10.01
C THR A 686 -15.22 -29.81 -10.43
N GLY A 687 -14.45 -30.32 -11.39
CA GLY A 687 -14.65 -31.62 -12.00
C GLY A 687 -13.85 -32.74 -11.34
N LEU A 688 -14.36 -33.97 -11.47
CA LEU A 688 -13.66 -35.17 -11.02
C LEU A 688 -12.61 -35.57 -12.06
N MET A 689 -11.33 -35.45 -11.69
CA MET A 689 -10.22 -35.85 -12.55
C MET A 689 -9.97 -37.35 -12.49
N ILE A 690 -10.32 -38.06 -13.56
CA ILE A 690 -10.01 -39.49 -13.74
C ILE A 690 -9.37 -39.69 -15.10
N ASP A 691 -8.21 -40.34 -15.11
CA ASP A 691 -7.56 -40.74 -16.35
C ASP A 691 -8.49 -41.69 -17.13
N PRO A 692 -8.92 -41.32 -18.36
CA PRO A 692 -9.86 -42.15 -19.12
C PRO A 692 -9.30 -43.55 -19.45
N SER A 693 -7.98 -43.68 -19.54
CA SER A 693 -7.28 -44.93 -19.88
C SER A 693 -7.06 -45.82 -18.65
N THR A 694 -6.63 -45.24 -17.53
CA THR A 694 -6.30 -46.03 -16.32
C THR A 694 -7.43 -46.10 -15.30
N ARG A 695 -8.47 -45.28 -15.46
CA ARG A 695 -9.59 -45.11 -14.51
C ARG A 695 -9.12 -44.73 -13.10
N ARG A 696 -7.97 -44.08 -12.98
CA ARG A 696 -7.39 -43.66 -11.68
C ARG A 696 -7.29 -42.14 -11.59
N HIS A 697 -7.42 -41.64 -10.36
CA HIS A 697 -7.16 -40.26 -10.01
C HIS A 697 -5.63 -39.96 -10.07
N PRO A 698 -5.18 -38.76 -10.46
CA PRO A 698 -3.75 -38.41 -10.64
C PRO A 698 -2.88 -38.40 -9.36
N ASN A 699 -3.38 -38.89 -8.22
CA ASN A 699 -2.66 -38.99 -6.93
C ASN A 699 -1.93 -37.69 -6.54
N ILE A 700 -2.62 -36.55 -6.66
CA ILE A 700 -2.10 -35.21 -6.35
C ILE A 700 -1.66 -35.11 -4.89
N ILE A 701 -2.55 -35.54 -4.00
CA ILE A 701 -2.26 -35.78 -2.58
C ILE A 701 -2.29 -37.30 -2.37
N PRO A 702 -1.21 -37.90 -1.83
CA PRO A 702 -1.14 -39.34 -1.62
C PRO A 702 -2.36 -39.89 -0.89
N GLY A 703 -3.08 -40.82 -1.53
CA GLY A 703 -4.23 -41.51 -0.95
C GLY A 703 -5.51 -40.69 -0.84
N GLN A 704 -5.58 -39.51 -1.46
CA GLN A 704 -6.77 -38.65 -1.45
C GLN A 704 -7.30 -38.42 -2.88
N VAL A 705 -8.63 -38.32 -2.99
CA VAL A 705 -9.30 -37.82 -4.19
C VAL A 705 -9.43 -36.31 -4.02
N VAL A 706 -8.83 -35.54 -4.93
CA VAL A 706 -8.73 -34.08 -4.81
C VAL A 706 -9.46 -33.44 -5.98
N TYR A 707 -10.44 -32.60 -5.67
CA TYR A 707 -11.02 -31.70 -6.65
C TYR A 707 -10.23 -30.40 -6.63
N MET A 708 -10.06 -29.78 -7.80
CA MET A 708 -9.34 -28.52 -7.89
C MET A 708 -9.83 -27.65 -9.04
N LEU A 709 -9.52 -26.36 -8.95
CA LEU A 709 -9.53 -25.45 -10.07
C LEU A 709 -8.09 -25.20 -10.51
N HIS A 710 -7.80 -25.49 -11.78
CA HIS A 710 -6.50 -25.20 -12.41
C HIS A 710 -6.58 -23.82 -13.07
N PHE A 711 -6.06 -22.80 -12.39
CA PHE A 711 -6.27 -21.40 -12.76
C PHE A 711 -5.06 -20.85 -13.52
N GLU A 712 -5.21 -20.51 -14.81
CA GLU A 712 -4.15 -19.94 -15.64
C GLU A 712 -4.48 -18.47 -16.02
N TYR A 713 -3.47 -17.59 -15.99
CA TYR A 713 -3.60 -16.16 -16.27
C TYR A 713 -2.80 -15.75 -17.50
N TYR A 714 -3.44 -14.96 -18.36
CA TYR A 714 -2.82 -14.41 -19.55
C TYR A 714 -3.17 -12.91 -19.68
N PRO A 715 -2.18 -12.00 -19.64
CA PRO A 715 -2.37 -10.56 -19.80
C PRO A 715 -2.62 -10.16 -21.27
N GLY A 716 -2.94 -11.11 -22.15
CA GLY A 716 -2.91 -10.96 -23.61
C GLY A 716 -3.74 -9.79 -24.15
N ASN A 717 -3.54 -9.44 -25.43
CA ASN A 717 -4.27 -8.36 -26.09
C ASN A 717 -5.48 -8.87 -26.91
N GLU A 718 -6.38 -7.97 -27.31
CA GLU A 718 -7.62 -8.26 -28.07
C GLU A 718 -7.42 -9.02 -29.40
N THR A 719 -6.18 -9.05 -29.93
CA THR A 719 -5.89 -9.63 -31.25
C THR A 719 -5.44 -11.09 -31.19
N LEU A 720 -5.14 -11.61 -30.00
CA LEU A 720 -4.67 -12.98 -29.85
C LEU A 720 -5.84 -13.96 -29.73
N PRO A 721 -5.75 -15.14 -30.37
CA PRO A 721 -6.76 -16.18 -30.19
C PRO A 721 -6.82 -16.62 -28.74
N PRO A 722 -7.94 -17.23 -28.29
CA PRO A 722 -8.08 -17.69 -26.91
C PRO A 722 -6.90 -18.59 -26.52
N PRO A 723 -6.38 -18.46 -25.29
CA PRO A 723 -5.31 -19.31 -24.80
C PRO A 723 -5.52 -20.77 -25.18
N ASN A 724 -4.49 -21.40 -25.75
CA ASN A 724 -4.48 -22.80 -26.17
C ASN A 724 -3.24 -23.54 -25.66
N ASN A 725 -3.23 -24.86 -25.79
CA ASN A 725 -2.06 -25.67 -25.48
C ASN A 725 -1.10 -25.65 -26.68
N THR A 726 0.20 -25.53 -26.42
CA THR A 726 1.24 -25.48 -27.46
C THR A 726 2.28 -26.58 -27.21
N PRO A 727 3.05 -27.02 -28.22
CA PRO A 727 4.14 -27.96 -28.01
C PRO A 727 5.37 -27.30 -27.36
N THR A 728 5.33 -25.98 -27.11
CA THR A 728 6.51 -25.18 -26.79
C THR A 728 6.84 -25.23 -25.29
N PRO A 729 8.03 -25.70 -24.89
CA PRO A 729 8.47 -25.59 -23.51
C PRO A 729 8.71 -24.11 -23.11
N PRO A 730 8.74 -23.80 -21.80
CA PRO A 730 8.67 -24.77 -20.72
C PRO A 730 7.24 -25.11 -20.31
N PHE A 731 6.23 -24.29 -20.58
CA PHE A 731 4.86 -24.50 -20.05
C PHE A 731 3.92 -25.29 -20.96
N GLN A 732 4.24 -25.48 -22.25
CA GLN A 732 3.31 -26.03 -23.24
C GLN A 732 2.02 -25.21 -23.36
N ARG A 733 2.19 -23.88 -23.29
CA ARG A 733 1.14 -22.85 -23.34
C ARG A 733 1.54 -21.72 -24.28
N ARG A 734 0.60 -20.80 -24.50
CA ARG A 734 0.90 -19.50 -25.09
C ARG A 734 2.03 -18.81 -24.31
N ASN A 735 2.87 -18.07 -25.01
CA ASN A 735 4.12 -17.51 -24.48
C ASN A 735 3.94 -16.32 -23.54
N ASP A 736 2.75 -15.73 -23.50
CA ASP A 736 2.37 -14.64 -22.60
C ASP A 736 1.80 -15.14 -21.27
N LEU A 737 1.75 -16.46 -21.03
CA LEU A 737 1.36 -17.03 -19.74
C LEU A 737 2.19 -16.40 -18.59
N GLN A 738 1.51 -15.97 -17.55
CA GLN A 738 2.13 -15.43 -16.33
C GLN A 738 1.59 -16.13 -15.08
N ASP A 739 2.29 -15.97 -13.96
CA ASP A 739 1.83 -16.47 -12.66
C ASP A 739 0.52 -15.75 -12.27
N PRO A 740 -0.59 -16.48 -12.01
CA PRO A 740 -1.86 -15.86 -11.62
C PRO A 740 -1.89 -15.26 -10.21
N ILE A 741 -0.80 -15.32 -9.45
CA ILE A 741 -0.76 -14.99 -8.02
C ILE A 741 -1.35 -13.61 -7.69
N ASP A 742 -1.11 -12.58 -8.51
CA ASP A 742 -1.57 -11.22 -8.22
C ASP A 742 -3.09 -11.09 -8.36
N ILE A 743 -3.67 -11.61 -9.45
CA ILE A 743 -5.13 -11.65 -9.66
C ILE A 743 -5.81 -12.51 -8.60
N LEU A 744 -5.20 -13.63 -8.22
CA LEU A 744 -5.75 -14.49 -7.17
C LEU A 744 -5.68 -13.84 -5.79
N ARG A 745 -4.61 -13.12 -5.46
CA ARG A 745 -4.50 -12.38 -4.18
C ARG A 745 -5.46 -11.20 -4.13
N GLU A 746 -5.56 -10.43 -5.20
CA GLU A 746 -6.56 -9.35 -5.31
C GLU A 746 -7.97 -9.91 -5.14
N GLY A 747 -8.31 -10.96 -5.88
CA GLY A 747 -9.60 -11.63 -5.78
C GLY A 747 -9.86 -12.20 -4.39
N TYR A 748 -8.87 -12.87 -3.79
CA TYR A 748 -8.95 -13.47 -2.46
C TYR A 748 -9.26 -12.40 -1.42
N ASN A 749 -8.53 -11.28 -1.47
CA ASN A 749 -8.76 -10.17 -0.58
C ASN A 749 -10.15 -9.57 -0.83
N ASN A 750 -10.50 -9.26 -2.08
CA ASN A 750 -11.82 -8.70 -2.40
C ASN A 750 -13.00 -9.61 -1.98
N THR A 751 -12.79 -10.92 -1.87
CA THR A 751 -13.84 -11.90 -1.56
C THR A 751 -13.90 -12.30 -0.09
N PHE A 752 -12.76 -12.46 0.56
CA PHE A 752 -12.67 -13.01 1.92
C PHE A 752 -12.12 -12.01 2.94
N CYS A 753 -11.47 -10.94 2.49
CA CYS A 753 -10.93 -9.89 3.33
C CYS A 753 -11.79 -8.63 3.14
N ASN A 754 -12.61 -8.27 4.12
CA ASN A 754 -13.38 -7.02 4.02
C ASN A 754 -12.44 -5.81 3.87
N GLU A 755 -12.92 -4.73 3.25
CA GLU A 755 -12.17 -3.45 3.10
C GLU A 755 -11.75 -2.82 4.44
N ASN A 756 -12.20 -3.39 5.56
CA ASN A 756 -11.81 -3.06 6.93
C ASN A 756 -11.31 -4.28 7.74
N ASN A 757 -11.08 -5.47 7.15
CA ASN A 757 -10.61 -6.65 7.91
C ASN A 757 -9.11 -6.59 8.28
N ASP A 758 -8.46 -5.45 8.08
CA ASP A 758 -7.19 -5.13 8.71
C ASP A 758 -7.37 -4.36 10.03
N THR A 759 -8.61 -4.13 10.49
CA THR A 759 -8.84 -4.47 11.90
C THR A 759 -8.97 -5.99 11.93
N GLU A 760 -7.83 -6.69 12.03
CA GLU A 760 -7.85 -7.89 12.86
C GLU A 760 -8.61 -7.48 14.12
N SER A 761 -9.59 -8.26 14.57
CA SER A 761 -9.99 -8.19 15.96
C SER A 761 -9.04 -9.11 16.71
N ARG A 762 -8.55 -8.67 17.86
CA ARG A 762 -7.68 -9.52 18.67
C ARG A 762 -8.42 -10.83 18.90
N SER A 763 -7.74 -11.93 18.63
CA SER A 763 -8.30 -13.28 18.75
C SER A 763 -7.81 -13.90 20.04
N ALA A 764 -8.60 -14.83 20.58
CA ALA A 764 -8.21 -15.54 21.79
C ALA A 764 -6.83 -16.18 21.60
N ILE A 765 -5.93 -15.95 22.56
CA ILE A 765 -4.55 -16.44 22.46
C ILE A 765 -4.48 -17.98 22.32
N SER A 766 -5.52 -18.69 22.76
CA SER A 766 -5.69 -20.13 22.56
C SER A 766 -5.73 -20.53 21.09
N GLU A 767 -6.25 -19.67 20.21
CA GLU A 767 -6.44 -19.90 18.77
C GLU A 767 -5.19 -19.54 17.94
N LEU A 768 -4.28 -18.73 18.50
CA LEU A 768 -3.10 -18.24 17.79
C LEU A 768 -1.95 -19.25 17.75
N THR A 769 -1.16 -19.19 16.68
CA THR A 769 0.10 -19.92 16.51
C THR A 769 1.11 -19.01 15.82
N VAL A 770 2.39 -19.37 15.77
CA VAL A 770 3.38 -18.51 15.11
C VAL A 770 3.19 -18.57 13.60
N SER A 771 3.02 -17.41 12.96
CA SER A 771 2.86 -17.32 11.51
C SER A 771 4.16 -17.62 10.76
N ASP A 772 4.08 -17.93 9.46
CA ASP A 772 5.28 -18.15 8.66
C ASP A 772 6.16 -16.89 8.54
N MET A 773 5.54 -15.70 8.57
CA MET A 773 6.25 -14.42 8.63
C MET A 773 6.95 -14.23 9.98
N GLY A 774 6.28 -14.57 11.09
CA GLY A 774 6.88 -14.61 12.42
C GLY A 774 8.08 -15.55 12.50
N LYS A 775 7.96 -16.76 11.93
CA LYS A 775 9.08 -17.71 11.86
C LYS A 775 10.24 -17.17 11.04
N ALA A 776 9.97 -16.56 9.88
CA ALA A 776 11.00 -15.94 9.05
C ALA A 776 11.71 -14.80 9.80
N PHE A 777 10.95 -13.97 10.51
CA PHE A 777 11.47 -12.85 11.29
C PHE A 777 12.40 -13.32 12.40
N ILE A 778 12.02 -14.36 13.14
CA ILE A 778 12.88 -14.94 14.19
C ILE A 778 14.14 -15.55 13.58
N LYS A 779 14.02 -16.34 12.51
CA LYS A 779 15.18 -16.96 11.84
C LYS A 779 16.15 -15.94 11.28
N GLU A 780 15.64 -14.81 10.79
CA GLU A 780 16.47 -13.70 10.34
C GLU A 780 17.32 -13.16 11.48
N TRP A 781 16.80 -13.01 12.70
CA TRP A 781 17.61 -12.59 13.85
C TRP A 781 18.64 -13.63 14.30
N GLU A 782 18.25 -14.89 14.37
CA GLU A 782 19.10 -15.96 14.88
C GLU A 782 20.23 -16.32 13.91
N SER A 783 20.03 -16.13 12.60
CA SER A 783 20.93 -16.57 11.53
C SER A 783 21.18 -18.09 11.51
N PHE A 784 21.30 -18.68 10.32
CA PHE A 784 21.65 -20.09 10.21
C PHE A 784 23.16 -20.33 10.38
N ARG A 785 23.52 -21.33 11.18
CA ARG A 785 24.87 -21.91 11.27
C ARG A 785 24.82 -23.43 11.10
N SER A 786 25.42 -23.93 10.02
CA SER A 786 25.42 -25.36 9.68
C SER A 786 26.32 -26.20 10.59
N THR A 787 27.29 -25.60 11.29
CA THR A 787 28.21 -26.27 12.20
C THR A 787 28.07 -25.73 13.61
N ALA A 788 28.44 -26.54 14.61
CA ALA A 788 28.44 -26.10 16.01
C ALA A 788 29.39 -24.91 16.21
N TYR A 789 28.99 -23.96 17.05
CA TYR A 789 29.72 -22.72 17.35
C TYR A 789 29.48 -22.31 18.80
N ASN A 790 30.40 -21.53 19.37
CA ASN A 790 30.21 -20.92 20.68
C ASN A 790 29.39 -19.63 20.53
N ASP A 791 28.26 -19.54 21.22
CA ASP A 791 27.42 -18.33 21.23
C ASP A 791 28.05 -17.19 22.06
N SER A 792 27.35 -16.06 22.19
CA SER A 792 27.83 -14.88 22.92
C SER A 792 28.04 -15.12 24.42
N GLU A 793 27.46 -16.18 24.99
CA GLU A 793 27.68 -16.61 26.38
C GLU A 793 28.77 -17.68 26.50
N GLY A 794 29.36 -18.10 25.38
CA GLY A 794 30.41 -19.11 25.31
C GLY A 794 29.88 -20.55 25.31
N PHE A 795 28.58 -20.76 25.07
CA PHE A 795 27.98 -22.09 25.04
C PHE A 795 27.89 -22.66 23.63
N CYS A 796 28.05 -23.98 23.53
CA CYS A 796 28.03 -24.68 22.25
C CYS A 796 26.61 -24.78 21.70
N SER A 797 26.39 -24.17 20.53
CA SER A 797 25.10 -24.03 19.85
C SER A 797 25.22 -24.37 18.35
N ILE A 798 24.10 -24.66 17.68
CA ILE A 798 24.04 -24.99 16.23
C ILE A 798 22.72 -24.54 15.60
N GLY A 799 22.66 -24.38 14.27
CA GLY A 799 21.43 -24.01 13.56
C GLY A 799 21.01 -22.57 13.85
N TYR A 800 19.73 -22.37 14.14
CA TYR A 800 19.16 -21.09 14.58
C TYR A 800 19.26 -20.96 16.12
N GLY A 801 20.49 -21.01 16.65
CA GLY A 801 20.77 -20.87 18.08
C GLY A 801 20.31 -22.04 18.97
N HIS A 802 20.27 -23.28 18.47
CA HIS A 802 19.95 -24.46 19.27
C HIS A 802 21.12 -24.83 20.19
N LEU A 803 20.91 -24.74 21.51
CA LEU A 803 21.92 -25.07 22.52
C LEU A 803 22.19 -26.59 22.57
N ILE A 804 23.43 -26.98 22.28
CA ILE A 804 23.92 -28.36 22.44
C ILE A 804 24.33 -28.60 23.90
N ALA A 805 25.14 -27.71 24.47
CA ALA A 805 25.61 -27.82 25.87
C ALA A 805 26.04 -26.47 26.44
N ARG A 806 25.92 -26.32 27.77
CA ARG A 806 26.46 -25.18 28.54
C ARG A 806 27.96 -25.31 28.80
N ALA A 807 28.72 -25.54 27.75
CA ALA A 807 30.18 -25.60 27.72
C ALA A 807 30.63 -25.23 26.31
N ARG A 808 31.91 -24.87 26.14
CA ARG A 808 32.44 -24.54 24.82
C ARG A 808 32.45 -25.80 23.95
N CYS A 809 32.28 -25.64 22.64
CA CYS A 809 32.22 -26.77 21.71
C CYS A 809 33.50 -27.63 21.74
N GLU A 810 34.65 -27.02 22.01
CA GLU A 810 35.93 -27.70 22.17
C GLU A 810 36.07 -28.52 23.47
N ASP A 811 35.24 -28.24 24.48
CA ASP A 811 35.29 -28.89 25.80
C ASP A 811 34.33 -30.09 25.90
N ILE A 812 33.59 -30.40 24.84
CA ILE A 812 32.58 -31.47 24.82
C ILE A 812 32.75 -32.40 23.62
N SER A 813 32.32 -33.64 23.78
CA SER A 813 32.09 -34.53 22.63
C SER A 813 30.73 -34.21 22.03
N LEU A 814 30.71 -33.70 20.79
CA LEU A 814 29.46 -33.41 20.10
C LEU A 814 28.63 -34.69 19.90
N PRO A 815 27.30 -34.65 20.17
CA PRO A 815 26.39 -35.73 19.82
C PRO A 815 26.54 -36.15 18.35
N GLU A 816 26.33 -37.44 18.06
CA GLU A 816 26.48 -38.01 16.72
C GLU A 816 25.73 -37.18 15.65
N GLU A 817 24.53 -36.71 15.98
CA GLU A 817 23.66 -35.94 15.08
C GLU A 817 24.18 -34.53 14.73
N PHE A 818 25.15 -33.99 15.48
CA PHE A 818 25.71 -32.65 15.24
C PHE A 818 27.19 -32.68 14.82
N ARG A 819 27.86 -33.83 14.91
CA ARG A 819 29.30 -33.96 14.67
C ARG A 819 29.73 -33.54 13.26
N ASN A 820 28.88 -33.76 12.27
CA ASN A 820 29.13 -33.44 10.87
C ASN A 820 28.36 -32.19 10.39
N GLY A 821 27.83 -31.39 11.31
CA GLY A 821 26.93 -30.29 11.01
C GLY A 821 25.51 -30.74 10.62
N ILE A 822 24.64 -29.77 10.40
CA ILE A 822 23.22 -29.98 10.10
C ILE A 822 22.79 -29.29 8.82
N THR A 823 21.75 -29.83 8.17
CA THR A 823 21.09 -29.21 7.02
C THR A 823 20.10 -28.14 7.48
N ASN A 824 19.68 -27.26 6.56
CA ASN A 824 18.59 -26.30 6.83
C ASN A 824 17.32 -27.02 7.32
N SER A 825 16.96 -28.16 6.71
CA SER A 825 15.80 -28.96 7.14
C SER A 825 15.92 -29.42 8.60
N LYS A 826 17.11 -29.88 9.01
CA LYS A 826 17.33 -30.30 10.39
C LYS A 826 17.36 -29.11 11.35
N ALA A 827 17.87 -27.96 10.93
CA ALA A 827 17.80 -26.73 11.70
C ALA A 827 16.35 -26.23 11.86
N ASP A 828 15.51 -26.38 10.83
CA ASP A 828 14.08 -26.08 10.88
C ASP A 828 13.35 -27.00 11.86
N GLU A 829 13.67 -28.31 11.87
CA GLU A 829 13.13 -29.26 12.85
C GLU A 829 13.48 -28.86 14.30
N LEU A 830 14.75 -28.51 14.55
CA LEU A 830 15.20 -28.05 15.87
C LEU A 830 14.53 -26.73 16.27
N PHE A 831 14.36 -25.82 15.32
CA PHE A 831 13.69 -24.54 15.51
C PHE A 831 12.22 -24.73 15.91
N GLU A 832 11.46 -25.53 15.14
CA GLU A 832 10.04 -25.81 15.41
C GLU A 832 9.84 -26.51 16.76
N SER A 833 10.73 -27.46 17.10
CA SER A 833 10.72 -28.12 18.41
C SER A 833 10.88 -27.12 19.54
N ARG A 834 11.81 -26.16 19.42
CA ARG A 834 12.06 -25.13 20.43
C ARG A 834 10.90 -24.13 20.52
N LEU A 835 10.37 -23.71 19.37
CA LEU A 835 9.25 -22.78 19.26
C LEU A 835 8.00 -23.27 20.00
N SER A 836 7.74 -24.59 19.96
CA SER A 836 6.59 -25.20 20.65
C SER A 836 6.57 -24.95 22.17
N ASN A 837 7.74 -24.84 22.81
CA ASN A 837 7.83 -24.56 24.24
C ASN A 837 7.46 -23.10 24.55
N TYR A 838 7.93 -22.15 23.73
CA TYR A 838 7.61 -20.73 23.90
C TYR A 838 6.13 -20.44 23.62
N ILE A 839 5.53 -21.12 22.65
CA ILE A 839 4.08 -21.03 22.40
C ILE A 839 3.28 -21.46 23.63
N LYS A 840 3.64 -22.61 24.23
CA LYS A 840 2.97 -23.10 25.44
C LYS A 840 3.13 -22.14 26.61
N GLU A 841 4.35 -21.62 26.81
CA GLU A 841 4.63 -20.67 27.89
C GLU A 841 3.85 -19.36 27.70
N LEU A 842 3.86 -18.77 26.50
CA LEU A 842 3.14 -17.53 26.23
C LEU A 842 1.62 -17.71 26.46
N LYS A 843 1.04 -18.80 25.96
CA LYS A 843 -0.39 -19.13 26.18
C LYS A 843 -0.74 -19.37 27.65
N ALA A 844 0.22 -19.78 28.47
CA ALA A 844 0.01 -19.93 29.92
C ALA A 844 0.22 -18.60 30.68
N SER A 845 0.96 -17.65 30.11
CA SER A 845 1.37 -16.41 30.79
C SER A 845 0.50 -15.21 30.43
N VAL A 846 -0.17 -15.24 29.27
CA VAL A 846 -1.03 -14.17 28.76
C VAL A 846 -2.45 -14.71 28.57
N SER A 847 -3.44 -13.94 29.00
CA SER A 847 -4.86 -14.30 29.04
C SER A 847 -5.76 -13.39 28.19
N THR A 848 -5.19 -12.34 27.62
CA THR A 848 -5.87 -11.39 26.75
C THR A 848 -5.82 -11.82 25.29
N ASP A 849 -6.76 -11.31 24.50
CA ASP A 849 -6.77 -11.52 23.06
C ASP A 849 -5.59 -10.79 22.42
N LEU A 850 -5.03 -11.32 21.34
CA LEU A 850 -3.92 -10.70 20.61
C LEU A 850 -4.16 -10.69 19.11
N TYR A 851 -3.52 -9.77 18.41
CA TYR A 851 -3.32 -9.88 16.97
C TYR A 851 -2.30 -10.96 16.62
N GLN A 852 -2.38 -11.47 15.39
CA GLN A 852 -1.45 -12.49 14.93
C GLN A 852 -0.01 -11.96 14.97
N TYR A 853 0.20 -10.71 14.56
CA TYR A 853 1.52 -10.07 14.60
C TYR A 853 2.00 -9.72 16.02
N GLU A 854 1.10 -9.41 16.96
CA GLU A 854 1.43 -9.21 18.38
C GLU A 854 1.93 -10.52 18.99
N PHE A 855 1.24 -11.62 18.69
CA PHE A 855 1.66 -12.97 19.09
C PHE A 855 3.03 -13.33 18.51
N ASP A 856 3.27 -13.04 17.23
CA ASP A 856 4.55 -13.31 16.57
C ASP A 856 5.71 -12.49 17.16
N ALA A 857 5.50 -11.20 17.44
CA ALA A 857 6.48 -10.35 18.10
C ALA A 857 6.82 -10.83 19.53
N LEU A 858 5.81 -11.22 20.30
CA LEU A 858 6.02 -11.77 21.65
C LEU A 858 6.82 -13.08 21.57
N ILE A 859 6.49 -13.99 20.64
CA ILE A 859 7.26 -15.22 20.48
C ILE A 859 8.71 -14.93 20.05
N SER A 860 8.96 -13.93 19.21
CA SER A 860 10.33 -13.51 18.88
C SER A 860 11.11 -13.05 20.12
N LEU A 861 10.47 -12.25 20.97
CA LEU A 861 11.04 -11.82 22.24
C LEU A 861 11.32 -13.01 23.16
N LEU A 862 10.37 -13.93 23.35
CA LEU A 862 10.59 -15.16 24.15
C LEU A 862 11.72 -16.02 23.59
N PHE A 863 11.83 -16.13 22.27
CA PHE A 863 12.87 -16.95 21.65
C PHE A 863 14.27 -16.46 22.02
N ASN A 864 14.45 -15.13 22.11
CA ASN A 864 15.70 -14.50 22.54
C ASN A 864 15.89 -14.46 24.07
N MET A 865 14.86 -14.04 24.81
CA MET A 865 14.92 -13.82 26.26
C MET A 865 14.85 -15.13 27.06
N GLY A 866 14.12 -16.11 26.54
CA GLY A 866 14.00 -17.48 27.02
C GLY A 866 12.80 -17.79 27.93
N ARG A 867 12.24 -16.82 28.67
CA ARG A 867 11.07 -17.03 29.55
C ARG A 867 10.37 -15.73 29.92
N MET A 868 9.05 -15.76 30.07
CA MET A 868 8.23 -14.58 30.38
C MET A 868 8.49 -14.00 31.77
N SER A 869 8.94 -14.81 32.73
CA SER A 869 9.27 -14.34 34.08
C SER A 869 10.41 -13.29 34.12
N LYS A 870 11.17 -13.14 33.03
CA LYS A 870 12.19 -12.08 32.88
C LYS A 870 11.59 -10.73 32.43
N ALA A 871 10.34 -10.70 31.99
CA ALA A 871 9.61 -9.48 31.60
C ALA A 871 8.27 -9.38 32.37
N PRO A 872 8.31 -9.20 33.70
CA PRO A 872 7.11 -9.21 34.53
C PRO A 872 6.18 -8.03 34.23
N GLN A 873 6.72 -6.86 33.90
CA GLN A 873 5.93 -5.67 33.56
C GLN A 873 5.26 -5.79 32.19
N LEU A 874 5.95 -6.32 31.17
CA LEU A 874 5.35 -6.70 29.89
C LEU A 874 4.17 -7.65 30.10
N THR A 875 4.37 -8.73 30.88
CA THR A 875 3.34 -9.74 31.15
C THR A 875 2.15 -9.15 31.92
N LEU A 876 2.41 -8.29 32.90
CA LEU A 876 1.38 -7.59 33.66
C LEU A 876 0.54 -6.70 32.76
N LYS A 877 1.19 -5.87 31.94
CA LYS A 877 0.54 -4.93 31.02
C LYS A 877 -0.27 -5.66 29.95
N LEU A 878 0.27 -6.74 29.36
CA LEU A 878 -0.48 -7.59 28.42
C LEU A 878 -1.75 -8.16 29.04
N ASN A 879 -1.68 -8.71 30.26
CA ASN A 879 -2.85 -9.28 30.94
C ASN A 879 -3.87 -8.23 31.41
N GLN A 880 -3.47 -6.97 31.49
CA GLN A 880 -4.35 -5.82 31.69
C GLN A 880 -4.89 -5.25 30.36
N ALA A 881 -4.63 -5.95 29.25
CA ALA A 881 -4.86 -5.51 27.87
C ALA A 881 -4.11 -4.22 27.49
N ASN A 882 -3.19 -3.70 28.31
CA ASN A 882 -2.36 -2.52 28.02
C ASN A 882 -1.29 -2.84 26.96
N TYR A 883 -1.72 -2.98 25.70
CA TYR A 883 -0.85 -3.37 24.57
C TYR A 883 0.22 -2.34 24.25
N GLU A 884 -0.09 -1.05 24.28
CA GLU A 884 0.90 0.01 24.02
C GLU A 884 1.93 0.10 25.15
N GLY A 885 1.46 0.07 26.40
CA GLY A 885 2.34 -0.01 27.56
C GLY A 885 3.21 -1.26 27.53
N ALA A 886 2.67 -2.40 27.08
CA ALA A 886 3.42 -3.64 26.86
C ALA A 886 4.44 -3.47 25.72
N ALA A 887 4.08 -2.82 24.61
CA ALA A 887 4.99 -2.57 23.50
C ALA A 887 6.22 -1.74 23.93
N ASN A 888 6.03 -0.77 24.83
CA ASN A 888 7.14 0.02 25.36
C ASN A 888 8.09 -0.80 26.24
N GLU A 889 7.61 -1.81 26.96
CA GLU A 889 8.46 -2.71 27.76
C GLU A 889 9.48 -3.50 26.92
N PHE A 890 9.27 -3.65 25.60
CA PHE A 890 10.28 -4.24 24.74
C PHE A 890 11.61 -3.45 24.80
N LEU A 891 11.53 -2.12 24.91
CA LEU A 891 12.71 -1.24 24.91
C LEU A 891 13.55 -1.36 26.20
N ASP A 892 12.95 -1.83 27.29
CA ASP A 892 13.64 -2.07 28.56
C ASP A 892 14.38 -3.42 28.57
N ILE A 893 14.08 -4.31 27.61
CA ILE A 893 14.65 -5.68 27.52
C ILE A 893 15.87 -5.70 26.59
N THR A 894 16.84 -4.81 26.86
CA THR A 894 18.05 -4.59 26.03
C THR A 894 19.36 -5.01 26.69
N ASN A 895 19.30 -5.63 27.88
CA ASN A 895 20.46 -6.10 28.64
C ASN A 895 21.53 -5.00 28.86
N GLY A 896 21.09 -3.80 29.25
CA GLY A 896 21.99 -2.65 29.49
C GLY A 896 22.41 -1.91 28.22
N GLY A 897 21.61 -1.96 27.14
CA GLY A 897 21.83 -1.14 25.93
C GLY A 897 22.76 -1.76 24.88
N VAL A 898 22.89 -3.09 24.83
CA VAL A 898 23.67 -3.76 23.77
C VAL A 898 23.06 -3.43 22.40
N SER A 899 23.84 -2.82 21.50
CA SER A 899 23.35 -2.25 20.23
C SER A 899 22.50 -3.22 19.40
N GLY A 900 22.93 -4.48 19.26
CA GLY A 900 22.16 -5.50 18.52
C GLY A 900 20.83 -5.86 19.17
N LEU A 901 20.74 -5.82 20.51
CA LEU A 901 19.47 -6.04 21.22
C LEU A 901 18.58 -4.81 21.16
N VAL A 902 19.14 -3.59 21.22
CA VAL A 902 18.37 -2.34 21.04
C VAL A 902 17.67 -2.35 19.67
N THR A 903 18.40 -2.65 18.59
CA THR A 903 17.81 -2.76 17.25
C THR A 903 16.74 -3.87 17.20
N ARG A 904 17.02 -5.05 17.76
CA ARG A 904 16.06 -6.17 17.77
C ARG A 904 14.78 -5.83 18.53
N ARG A 905 14.89 -5.23 19.71
CA ARG A 905 13.75 -4.79 20.53
C ARG A 905 12.91 -3.73 19.83
N GLN A 906 13.55 -2.77 19.16
CA GLN A 906 12.82 -1.77 18.38
C GLN A 906 12.02 -2.41 17.24
N LYS A 907 12.58 -3.40 16.53
CA LYS A 907 11.87 -4.09 15.45
C LYS A 907 10.76 -5.00 15.96
N GLU A 908 10.98 -5.71 17.06
CA GLU A 908 9.93 -6.52 17.71
C GLU A 908 8.79 -5.63 18.23
N ARG A 909 9.11 -4.47 18.82
CA ARG A 909 8.12 -3.45 19.22
C ARG A 909 7.37 -2.90 18.01
N ASN A 910 8.07 -2.57 16.93
CA ASN A 910 7.45 -2.05 15.71
C ASN A 910 6.52 -3.11 15.10
N LEU A 911 6.96 -4.37 15.04
CA LEU A 911 6.11 -5.49 14.61
C LEU A 911 4.87 -5.60 15.51
N PHE A 912 5.05 -5.55 16.83
CA PHE A 912 3.97 -5.61 17.81
C PHE A 912 2.96 -4.47 17.65
N LEU A 913 3.40 -3.25 17.31
CA LEU A 913 2.52 -2.09 17.17
C LEU A 913 1.85 -1.97 15.80
N THR A 914 2.53 -2.41 14.74
CA THR A 914 2.18 -2.04 13.35
C THR A 914 1.90 -3.22 12.44
N GLY A 915 2.22 -4.45 12.86
CA GLY A 915 2.19 -5.64 12.00
C GLY A 915 3.23 -5.64 10.87
N ALA A 916 4.13 -4.66 10.83
CA ALA A 916 5.17 -4.57 9.82
C ALA A 916 6.36 -5.48 10.14
N TYR A 917 6.60 -6.46 9.27
CA TYR A 917 7.76 -7.34 9.33
C TYR A 917 8.95 -6.70 8.62
N ASP A 918 9.85 -6.10 9.39
CA ASP A 918 11.10 -5.53 8.88
C ASP A 918 12.28 -6.51 9.05
N PHE A 919 12.80 -7.00 7.92
CA PHE A 919 13.88 -7.99 7.85
C PHE A 919 15.28 -7.37 7.70
N SER A 920 15.41 -6.04 7.65
CA SER A 920 16.73 -5.40 7.55
C SER A 920 17.54 -5.58 8.85
N ARG A 921 18.88 -5.58 8.77
CA ARG A 921 19.78 -5.74 9.92
C ARG A 921 20.56 -4.48 10.21
#